data_AF-A0A7S1N054-F1
#
_entry.id   AF-A0A7S1N054-F1
#
_cell.length_a   1.000
_cell.length_b   1.000
_cell.length_c   1.000
_cell.angle_alpha   90.00
_cell.angle_beta   90.00
_cell.angle_gamma   90.00
#
_symmetry.space_group_name_H-M   'P 1'
#
loop_
_entity.id
_entity.type
_entity.pdbx_description
1 polymer ?
#
loop_
_entity_poly.entity_id
_entity_poly.type
_entity_poly.pdbx_seq_one_letter_code
_entity_poly.pdbx_strand_id
1 'polypeptide(L)'
;SRQQRQQAAECLGVLGAIDPARLQLEPNRAFQTIHDDVHFAMKIITEHLLRFIRDPSTTKVVDKAAYAIQELLKLCVCLSNANAKGGAGTGTPNSGENSSQRTMALEQVERLDWWKGLDAETRTQLTPYLKTTYYVQINRQRYHGSPVYRREDTCRIWLKNWIVKLIDRTKGKRRSIFTVLRAVVKEHPPMGLFILPYLVLNVCMHGEDRDRTEILAEIMAVVDDAKCNSEHAQIVFQLLDEITHWVEDHRRTLGHRPDSTSTEEEDSYTRVKDTLGRAPRDRLAKAAFSIGACARAYMYYEEYLRSLRDGMASNVTSTQSSQGRVRWCEPEQVSFLQRIYSFLHEPDGLAGIATLRSTTTIVEQTLDYETSLDWNNALTCYELLLQSDPMHAEHNSKLLTCQRNLGQYSIMLRHAEGVMAQIKETQATGQTEALMQDLQGYGIQAAWRLGDWELAETKLAKCSLLTFEIGLARCLVHLRAMDRSAFMSAISHTRDGLLPFLGAASMESYERAYPTIVQLQLLSDLERSFELLFAMKNEGLCNAKETLHCELSDRIQITEYTPHTREPLLSLHRAVFGMHGMHDAVASSWLSWAKLSRKARHFQTASAAILQAGRCQPPSGFYMEQAKLLYQQGHKTTAIAIVESPPKDLAVIEGSQVCDQRAKMQLLAVTWNQATNQKQAKEVISDYEDLIRMYQDSRTERQEKVHFALATFLDKLLNGYRQEMKEKMIEEAARNNEDKQRATTASPSMKMFQTHLADILPKVLDGYASSLACGSKHIYQSLPRMLTLWFLYADELQDNGGDNSHKR
;
A
#
# COMPACT_ATOMS: atom_id res chain seq x y z
N SER A 1 23.92 14.77 -5.91
CA SER A 1 22.55 14.23 -5.99
C SER A 1 22.47 12.70 -5.94
N ARG A 2 23.21 11.92 -6.74
CA ARG A 2 23.14 10.42 -6.70
C ARG A 2 23.53 9.84 -5.34
N GLN A 3 24.69 10.22 -4.80
CA GLN A 3 25.17 9.74 -3.50
C GLN A 3 24.21 10.09 -2.34
N GLN A 4 23.63 11.30 -2.35
CA GLN A 4 22.63 11.71 -1.35
C GLN A 4 21.35 10.87 -1.44
N ARG A 5 20.88 10.54 -2.65
CA ARG A 5 19.73 9.65 -2.83
C ARG A 5 20.02 8.24 -2.32
N GLN A 6 21.23 7.76 -2.55
CA GLN A 6 21.67 6.46 -2.06
C GLN A 6 21.73 6.41 -0.53
N GLN A 7 22.29 7.43 0.12
CA GLN A 7 22.29 7.56 1.59
C GLN A 7 20.88 7.68 2.16
N ALA A 8 19.99 8.42 1.50
CA ALA A 8 18.59 8.48 1.92
C ALA A 8 17.90 7.11 1.84
N ALA A 9 18.16 6.32 0.79
CA ALA A 9 17.65 4.96 0.68
C ALA A 9 18.24 4.00 1.72
N GLU A 10 19.50 4.19 2.12
CA GLU A 10 20.12 3.47 3.23
C GLU A 10 19.40 3.77 4.55
N CYS A 11 19.17 5.06 4.86
CA CYS A 11 18.41 5.45 6.05
C CYS A 11 16.98 4.86 6.06
N LEU A 12 16.29 4.87 4.91
CA LEU A 12 14.96 4.25 4.77
C LEU A 12 15.01 2.73 4.98
N GLY A 13 16.06 2.07 4.48
CA GLY A 13 16.27 0.64 4.69
C GLY A 13 16.55 0.29 6.16
N VAL A 14 17.27 1.14 6.89
CA VAL A 14 17.51 0.98 8.34
C VAL A 14 16.23 1.14 9.14
N LEU A 15 15.42 2.16 8.84
CA LEU A 15 14.10 2.35 9.46
C LEU A 15 13.20 1.12 9.29
N GLY A 16 13.26 0.49 8.12
CA GLY A 16 12.46 -0.69 7.79
C GLY A 16 11.05 -0.34 7.33
N ALA A 17 10.37 -1.35 6.78
CA ALA A 17 9.02 -1.24 6.26
C ALA A 17 8.02 -1.29 7.41
N ILE A 18 7.57 -0.12 7.86
CA ILE A 18 6.52 0.01 8.90
C ILE A 18 5.16 -0.29 8.28
N ASP A 19 4.32 -1.04 9.00
CA ASP A 19 2.94 -1.33 8.61
C ASP A 19 2.17 -0.07 8.13
N PRO A 20 1.70 -0.01 6.87
CA PRO A 20 0.96 1.13 6.33
C PRO A 20 -0.29 1.49 7.13
N ALA A 21 -0.96 0.51 7.75
CA ALA A 21 -2.16 0.75 8.56
C ALA A 21 -1.87 1.61 9.81
N ARG A 22 -0.61 1.69 10.24
CA ARG A 22 -0.17 2.47 11.40
C ARG A 22 0.36 3.85 11.03
N LEU A 23 0.60 4.11 9.75
CA LEU A 23 1.30 5.29 9.26
C LEU A 23 0.47 5.99 8.17
N GLN A 24 -0.27 7.02 8.56
CA GLN A 24 -1.01 7.87 7.62
C GLN A 24 -0.16 9.10 7.28
N LEU A 25 0.52 9.07 6.14
CA LEU A 25 1.24 10.21 5.59
C LEU A 25 0.37 10.92 4.56
N GLU A 26 0.15 12.22 4.76
CA GLU A 26 -0.48 13.07 3.75
C GLU A 26 0.50 13.38 2.62
N PRO A 27 0.14 13.18 1.35
CA PRO A 27 1.00 13.53 0.22
C PRO A 27 1.19 15.05 0.18
N ASN A 28 2.45 15.49 0.05
CA ASN A 28 2.77 16.92 -0.03
C ASN A 28 2.28 17.48 -1.38
N ARG A 29 1.22 18.31 -1.35
CA ARG A 29 0.58 18.83 -2.57
C ARG A 29 1.36 20.03 -3.11
N ALA A 30 1.88 19.93 -4.33
CA ALA A 30 2.68 20.98 -4.96
C ALA A 30 1.83 22.15 -5.49
N PHE A 31 0.60 21.90 -5.94
CA PHE A 31 -0.27 22.92 -6.54
C PHE A 31 -1.25 23.49 -5.50
N GLN A 32 -1.32 24.82 -5.44
CA GLN A 32 -2.33 25.55 -4.68
C GLN A 32 -2.99 26.58 -5.60
N THR A 33 -4.32 26.62 -5.56
CA THR A 33 -5.14 27.58 -6.31
C THR A 33 -4.97 28.97 -5.69
N ILE A 34 -4.13 29.81 -6.32
CA ILE A 34 -3.90 31.19 -5.86
C ILE A 34 -4.70 32.15 -6.74
N HIS A 35 -5.69 32.80 -6.13
CA HIS A 35 -6.52 33.81 -6.79
C HIS A 35 -5.84 35.19 -6.88
N ASP A 36 -4.89 35.49 -5.98
CA ASP A 36 -4.19 36.79 -5.97
C ASP A 36 -2.86 36.73 -6.73
N ASP A 37 -2.75 37.55 -7.78
CA ASP A 37 -1.57 37.66 -8.65
C ASP A 37 -0.31 38.07 -7.86
N VAL A 38 -0.47 38.83 -6.78
CA VAL A 38 0.63 39.26 -5.90
C VAL A 38 1.12 38.11 -5.02
N HIS A 39 0.20 37.32 -4.45
CA HIS A 39 0.54 36.13 -3.68
C HIS A 39 1.19 35.05 -4.55
N PHE A 40 0.73 34.91 -5.80
CA PHE A 40 1.31 33.98 -6.77
C PHE A 40 2.76 34.35 -7.13
N ALA A 41 3.01 35.62 -7.46
CA ALA A 41 4.35 36.12 -7.72
C ALA A 41 5.26 35.95 -6.49
N MET A 42 4.70 36.15 -5.28
CA MET A 42 5.45 36.00 -4.05
C MET A 42 5.83 34.55 -3.75
N LYS A 43 4.92 33.59 -3.94
CA LYS A 43 5.20 32.17 -3.78
C LYS A 43 6.33 31.70 -4.70
N ILE A 44 6.34 32.18 -5.95
CA ILE A 44 7.44 31.91 -6.89
C ILE A 44 8.77 32.46 -6.36
N ILE A 45 8.75 33.66 -5.77
CA ILE A 45 9.95 34.29 -5.19
C ILE A 45 10.45 33.47 -4.00
N THR A 46 9.59 33.13 -3.04
CA THR A 46 9.98 32.51 -1.78
C THR A 46 10.36 31.04 -1.92
N GLU A 47 9.56 30.23 -2.62
CA GLU A 47 9.76 28.77 -2.68
C GLU A 47 10.78 28.34 -3.73
N HIS A 48 10.88 29.09 -4.83
CA HIS A 48 11.71 28.70 -5.98
C HIS A 48 12.87 29.64 -6.23
N LEU A 49 12.64 30.95 -6.42
CA LEU A 49 13.70 31.88 -6.85
C LEU A 49 14.75 32.13 -5.75
N LEU A 50 14.33 32.29 -4.49
CA LEU A 50 15.27 32.43 -3.37
C LEU A 50 16.07 31.16 -3.13
N ARG A 51 15.50 29.98 -3.39
CA ARG A 51 16.25 28.71 -3.30
C ARG A 51 17.39 28.64 -4.31
N PHE A 52 17.20 29.16 -5.54
CA PHE A 52 18.27 29.22 -6.53
C PHE A 52 19.41 30.18 -6.17
N ILE A 53 19.13 31.17 -5.33
CA ILE A 53 20.14 32.10 -4.80
C ILE A 53 20.87 31.48 -3.62
N ARG A 54 20.16 30.75 -2.75
CA ARG A 54 20.75 30.05 -1.59
C ARG A 54 21.61 28.85 -2.00
N ASP A 55 21.22 28.13 -3.05
CA ASP A 55 21.94 26.95 -3.57
C ASP A 55 22.21 27.09 -5.09
N PRO A 56 23.30 27.78 -5.48
CA PRO A 56 23.58 28.11 -6.87
C PRO A 56 24.10 26.88 -7.64
N SER A 57 23.27 26.30 -8.50
CA SER A 57 23.68 25.22 -9.41
C SER A 57 24.55 25.71 -10.57
N THR A 58 24.36 26.96 -11.04
CA THR A 58 25.15 27.61 -12.11
C THR A 58 25.02 29.12 -12.00
N THR A 59 26.12 29.86 -12.17
CA THR A 59 26.15 31.35 -12.12
C THR A 59 25.14 32.01 -13.08
N LYS A 60 24.94 31.43 -14.28
CA LYS A 60 23.95 31.91 -15.26
C LYS A 60 22.50 31.81 -14.79
N VAL A 61 22.17 30.83 -13.94
CA VAL A 61 20.82 30.69 -13.37
C VAL A 61 20.60 31.75 -12.30
N VAL A 62 21.63 32.05 -11.50
CA VAL A 62 21.60 33.10 -10.47
C VAL A 62 21.36 34.47 -11.10
N ASP A 63 22.10 34.83 -12.16
CA ASP A 63 21.92 36.14 -12.84
C ASP A 63 20.52 36.31 -13.44
N LYS A 64 19.98 35.24 -14.03
CA LYS A 64 18.63 35.24 -14.62
C LYS A 64 17.54 35.19 -13.56
N ALA A 65 17.78 34.53 -12.43
CA ALA A 65 16.88 34.52 -11.27
C ALA A 65 16.87 35.89 -10.58
N ALA A 66 18.02 36.55 -10.44
CA ALA A 66 18.14 37.92 -9.93
C ALA A 66 17.37 38.91 -10.79
N TYR A 67 17.48 38.82 -12.13
CA TYR A 67 16.63 39.56 -13.05
C TYR A 67 15.14 39.27 -12.83
N ALA A 68 14.77 37.99 -12.69
CA ALA A 68 13.38 37.62 -12.50
C ALA A 68 12.80 38.16 -11.19
N ILE A 69 13.55 38.09 -10.08
CA ILE A 69 13.14 38.66 -8.80
C ILE A 69 12.97 40.18 -8.90
N GLN A 70 13.92 40.88 -9.53
CA GLN A 70 13.84 42.32 -9.70
C GLN A 70 12.57 42.74 -10.46
N GLU A 71 12.31 42.11 -11.61
CA GLU A 71 11.14 42.44 -12.43
C GLU A 71 9.83 41.99 -11.79
N LEU A 72 9.80 40.84 -11.09
CA LEU A 72 8.62 40.41 -10.34
C LEU A 72 8.29 41.36 -9.19
N LEU A 73 9.30 41.84 -8.44
CA LEU A 73 9.08 42.83 -7.37
C LEU A 73 8.55 44.16 -7.94
N LYS A 74 9.06 44.61 -9.10
CA LYS A 74 8.50 45.79 -9.80
C LYS A 74 7.04 45.56 -10.20
N LEU A 75 6.71 44.36 -10.69
CA LEU A 75 5.34 44.00 -11.05
C LEU A 75 4.41 43.91 -9.83
N CYS A 76 4.86 43.35 -8.70
CA CYS A 76 4.09 43.31 -7.46
C CYS A 76 3.76 44.72 -6.94
N VAL A 77 4.70 45.66 -7.01
CA VAL A 77 4.47 47.07 -6.65
C VAL A 77 3.48 47.74 -7.61
N CYS A 78 3.61 47.51 -8.92
CA CYS A 78 2.67 48.04 -9.90
C CYS A 78 1.25 47.46 -9.75
N LEU A 79 1.11 46.16 -9.49
CA LEU A 79 -0.17 45.47 -9.30
C LEU A 79 -0.86 45.91 -8.00
N SER A 80 -0.09 46.06 -6.91
CA SER A 80 -0.62 46.55 -5.64
C SER A 80 -1.07 48.02 -5.73
N ASN A 81 -0.34 48.85 -6.47
CA ASN A 81 -0.72 50.25 -6.74
C ASN A 81 -1.93 50.37 -7.69
N ALA A 82 -2.14 49.41 -8.60
CA ALA A 82 -3.33 49.37 -9.46
C ALA A 82 -4.59 48.98 -8.67
N ASN A 83 -4.47 48.03 -7.73
CA ASN A 83 -5.57 47.66 -6.83
C ASN A 83 -5.94 48.81 -5.86
N ALA A 84 -4.98 49.65 -5.47
CA ALA A 84 -5.25 50.86 -4.67
C ALA A 84 -5.95 52.00 -5.44
N LYS A 85 -5.92 51.99 -6.78
CA LYS A 85 -6.55 53.01 -7.66
C LYS A 85 -7.87 52.57 -8.29
N GLY A 86 -8.45 51.45 -7.82
CA GLY A 86 -9.72 50.89 -8.30
C GLY A 86 -10.98 51.66 -7.89
N GLY A 87 -10.94 52.99 -7.88
CA GLY A 87 -12.11 53.87 -7.73
C GLY A 87 -12.14 54.89 -8.85
N ALA A 88 -12.86 54.56 -9.93
CA ALA A 88 -13.24 55.42 -11.07
C ALA A 88 -12.10 56.03 -11.93
N GLY A 89 -12.03 55.62 -13.20
CA GLY A 89 -11.31 56.35 -14.24
C GLY A 89 -10.80 55.47 -15.38
N THR A 90 -11.62 55.28 -16.40
CA THR A 90 -11.20 54.80 -17.73
C THR A 90 -10.26 55.82 -18.37
N GLY A 91 -8.95 55.56 -18.31
CA GLY A 91 -7.93 56.30 -19.04
C GLY A 91 -6.93 55.31 -19.63
N THR A 92 -6.87 55.26 -20.96
CA THR A 92 -5.83 54.59 -21.74
C THR A 92 -4.43 54.90 -21.20
N PRO A 93 -3.51 53.92 -21.08
CA PRO A 93 -2.12 54.22 -20.80
C PRO A 93 -1.52 54.85 -22.06
N ASN A 94 -1.28 56.16 -22.03
CA ASN A 94 -0.53 56.83 -23.08
C ASN A 94 0.84 56.16 -23.23
N SER A 95 1.05 55.60 -24.43
CA SER A 95 2.32 55.22 -25.00
C SER A 95 3.28 56.42 -24.99
N GLY A 96 4.42 56.32 -24.30
CA GLY A 96 5.48 57.32 -24.49
C GLY A 96 6.46 57.61 -23.35
N GLU A 97 6.47 56.89 -22.22
CA GLU A 97 7.50 57.11 -21.19
C GLU A 97 8.33 55.84 -20.93
N ASN A 98 9.64 56.02 -21.06
CA ASN A 98 10.68 54.99 -21.08
C ASN A 98 10.63 54.06 -19.85
N SER A 99 10.40 52.78 -20.12
CA SER A 99 10.37 51.65 -19.17
C SER A 99 11.75 51.27 -18.60
N SER A 100 12.77 52.13 -18.74
CA SER A 100 14.18 51.76 -18.48
C SER A 100 14.72 52.16 -17.12
N GLN A 101 14.08 53.09 -16.38
CA GLN A 101 14.59 53.58 -15.10
C GLN A 101 13.45 53.89 -14.11
N ARG A 102 13.03 52.87 -13.36
CA ARG A 102 12.35 53.07 -12.06
C ARG A 102 13.15 52.31 -11.00
N THR A 103 14.09 53.01 -10.36
CA THR A 103 14.69 52.57 -9.10
C THR A 103 13.61 52.66 -8.03
N MET A 104 13.30 51.56 -7.35
CA MET A 104 12.20 51.52 -6.38
C MET A 104 12.63 52.17 -5.06
N ALA A 105 11.81 53.08 -4.52
CA ALA A 105 12.00 53.63 -3.19
C ALA A 105 11.57 52.59 -2.14
N LEU A 106 12.47 52.22 -1.21
CA LEU A 106 12.23 51.24 -0.14
C LEU A 106 10.95 51.55 0.66
N GLU A 107 10.66 52.84 0.88
CA GLU A 107 9.54 53.35 1.67
C GLU A 107 8.15 52.98 1.12
N GLN A 108 8.02 52.76 -0.20
CA GLN A 108 6.74 52.37 -0.82
C GLN A 108 6.49 50.86 -0.67
N VAL A 109 7.55 50.06 -0.57
CA VAL A 109 7.47 48.59 -0.48
C VAL A 109 7.22 48.14 0.96
N GLU A 110 7.80 48.83 1.94
CA GLU A 110 7.59 48.55 3.38
C GLU A 110 6.14 48.77 3.85
N ARG A 111 5.35 49.55 3.10
CA ARG A 111 3.93 49.82 3.41
C ARG A 111 2.98 48.72 2.96
N LEU A 112 3.44 47.77 2.13
CA LEU A 112 2.59 46.76 1.50
C LEU A 112 2.38 45.56 2.44
N ASP A 113 1.13 45.10 2.55
CA ASP A 113 0.74 44.03 3.49
C ASP A 113 1.45 42.69 3.19
N TRP A 114 1.73 42.42 1.91
CA TRP A 114 2.49 41.25 1.50
C TRP A 114 3.98 41.30 1.87
N TRP A 115 4.59 42.49 2.03
CA TRP A 115 5.99 42.63 2.45
C TRP A 115 6.14 42.41 3.96
N LYS A 116 5.12 42.77 4.74
CA LYS A 116 5.07 42.51 6.19
C LYS A 116 4.89 41.04 6.53
N GLY A 117 4.20 40.28 5.68
CA GLY A 117 3.98 38.83 5.83
C GLY A 117 5.20 37.95 5.55
N LEU A 118 6.33 38.52 5.13
CA LEU A 118 7.56 37.77 4.83
C LEU A 118 8.50 37.62 6.04
N ASP A 119 9.13 36.45 6.17
CA ASP A 119 10.17 36.19 7.16
C ASP A 119 11.31 37.23 7.09
N ALA A 120 11.92 37.52 8.24
CA ALA A 120 13.02 38.49 8.30
C ALA A 120 14.23 38.09 7.43
N GLU A 121 14.48 36.78 7.29
CA GLU A 121 15.55 36.24 6.44
C GLU A 121 15.27 36.44 4.94
N THR A 122 14.03 36.31 4.49
CA THR A 122 13.68 36.52 3.08
C THR A 122 13.67 38.01 2.72
N ARG A 123 13.24 38.88 3.65
CA ARG A 123 13.30 40.34 3.47
C ARG A 123 14.72 40.88 3.32
N THR A 124 15.66 40.42 4.14
CA THR A 124 17.07 40.82 4.04
C THR A 124 17.70 40.37 2.72
N GLN A 125 17.34 39.17 2.22
CA GLN A 125 17.79 38.66 0.93
C GLN A 125 17.18 39.40 -0.27
N LEU A 126 15.94 39.90 -0.18
CA LEU A 126 15.24 40.59 -1.28
C LEU A 126 15.58 42.09 -1.38
N THR A 127 15.96 42.72 -0.26
CA THR A 127 16.32 44.14 -0.18
C THR A 127 17.35 44.61 -1.24
N PRO A 128 18.47 43.89 -1.51
CA PRO A 128 19.42 44.33 -2.53
C PRO A 128 18.82 44.36 -3.95
N TYR A 129 17.92 43.43 -4.29
CA TYR A 129 17.32 43.31 -5.62
C TYR A 129 16.30 44.42 -5.97
N LEU A 130 15.91 45.23 -4.99
CA LEU A 130 15.10 46.44 -5.22
C LEU A 130 15.92 47.56 -5.91
N LYS A 131 17.25 47.52 -5.79
CA LYS A 131 18.19 48.53 -6.31
C LYS A 131 18.98 48.07 -7.54
N THR A 132 18.93 46.79 -7.89
CA THR A 132 19.72 46.23 -8.99
C THR A 132 19.17 46.64 -10.37
N THR A 133 20.03 46.58 -11.41
CA THR A 133 19.74 46.98 -12.79
C THR A 133 20.02 45.84 -13.79
N TYR A 134 19.61 44.62 -13.48
CA TYR A 134 19.76 43.50 -14.40
C TYR A 134 18.87 43.69 -15.65
N TYR A 135 19.37 43.30 -16.83
CA TYR A 135 18.63 43.31 -18.08
C TYR A 135 18.90 42.01 -18.88
N VAL A 136 17.88 41.50 -19.58
CA VAL A 136 18.01 40.30 -20.41
C VAL A 136 17.51 40.57 -21.82
N GLN A 137 18.30 40.22 -22.84
CA GLN A 137 17.89 40.27 -24.24
C GLN A 137 17.01 39.05 -24.59
N ILE A 138 15.74 39.32 -24.91
CA ILE A 138 14.74 38.29 -25.19
C ILE A 138 14.70 38.02 -26.71
N ASN A 139 15.46 37.03 -27.20
CA ASN A 139 15.31 36.56 -28.59
C ASN A 139 14.00 35.76 -28.74
N ARG A 140 13.10 36.23 -29.62
CA ARG A 140 11.87 35.54 -30.02
C ARG A 140 12.19 34.55 -31.14
N GLN A 141 12.29 33.27 -30.81
CA GLN A 141 12.34 32.21 -31.83
C GLN A 141 10.92 31.87 -32.23
N ARG A 142 10.60 31.94 -33.52
CA ARG A 142 9.30 31.50 -34.06
C ARG A 142 9.32 29.99 -34.20
N TYR A 143 8.55 29.30 -33.37
CA TYR A 143 8.32 27.87 -33.52
C TYR A 143 7.22 27.66 -34.58
N HIS A 144 7.58 27.04 -35.70
CA HIS A 144 6.66 26.65 -36.76
C HIS A 144 6.36 25.15 -36.63
N GLY A 145 5.09 24.79 -36.43
CA GLY A 145 4.62 23.41 -36.30
C GLY A 145 3.75 23.20 -35.05
N SER A 146 2.55 22.66 -35.25
CA SER A 146 1.74 22.00 -34.22
C SER A 146 1.59 20.56 -34.68
N PRO A 147 1.99 19.54 -33.89
CA PRO A 147 2.57 19.60 -32.54
C PRO A 147 4.09 19.93 -32.52
N VAL A 148 4.56 20.51 -31.41
CA VAL A 148 5.97 20.73 -31.01
C VAL A 148 6.58 19.43 -30.53
N TYR A 149 5.76 18.48 -30.05
CA TYR A 149 6.21 17.14 -29.71
C TYR A 149 6.84 16.42 -30.91
N ARG A 150 8.08 15.96 -30.73
CA ARG A 150 8.79 15.06 -31.64
C ARG A 150 9.30 13.87 -30.84
N ARG A 151 9.18 12.67 -31.41
CA ARG A 151 9.51 11.41 -30.73
C ARG A 151 10.95 11.33 -30.23
N GLU A 152 11.86 12.02 -30.89
CA GLU A 152 13.31 12.00 -30.64
C GLU A 152 13.78 13.08 -29.63
N ASP A 153 12.91 14.01 -29.24
CA ASP A 153 13.29 15.10 -28.35
C ASP A 153 13.35 14.62 -26.88
N THR A 154 14.39 15.03 -26.14
CA THR A 154 14.42 14.80 -24.69
C THR A 154 13.34 15.64 -23.99
N CYS A 155 12.82 15.12 -22.87
CA CYS A 155 11.77 15.77 -22.06
C CYS A 155 12.09 17.24 -21.75
N ARG A 156 13.35 17.53 -21.45
CA ARG A 156 13.82 18.90 -21.14
C ARG A 156 13.74 19.84 -22.34
N ILE A 157 14.06 19.35 -23.54
CA ILE A 157 14.04 20.15 -24.78
C ILE A 157 12.60 20.39 -25.22
N TRP A 158 11.78 19.33 -25.21
CA TRP A 158 10.35 19.44 -25.51
C TRP A 158 9.64 20.42 -24.54
N LEU A 159 9.80 20.24 -23.23
CA LEU A 159 9.18 21.09 -22.21
C LEU A 159 9.59 22.56 -22.38
N LYS A 160 10.88 22.81 -22.64
CA LYS A 160 11.40 24.16 -22.89
C LYS A 160 10.75 24.80 -24.11
N ASN A 161 10.68 24.07 -25.23
CA ASN A 161 10.09 24.59 -26.47
C ASN A 161 8.58 24.82 -26.32
N TRP A 162 7.89 23.92 -25.62
CA TRP A 162 6.47 24.04 -25.36
C TRP A 162 6.15 25.23 -24.44
N ILE A 163 6.87 25.39 -23.32
CA ILE A 163 6.67 26.54 -22.42
C ILE A 163 6.98 27.87 -23.11
N VAL A 164 8.05 27.94 -23.91
CA VAL A 164 8.37 29.19 -24.63
C VAL A 164 7.27 29.52 -25.65
N LYS A 165 6.72 28.52 -26.37
CA LYS A 165 5.58 28.71 -27.27
C LYS A 165 4.32 29.16 -26.52
N LEU A 166 4.05 28.60 -25.35
CA LEU A 166 2.92 28.98 -24.49
C LEU A 166 3.06 30.42 -23.97
N ILE A 167 4.24 30.80 -23.46
CA ILE A 167 4.52 32.16 -22.96
C ILE A 167 4.26 33.20 -24.05
N ASP A 168 4.70 32.95 -25.28
CA ASP A 168 4.52 33.90 -26.39
C ASP A 168 3.01 34.12 -26.72
N ARG A 169 2.17 33.10 -26.47
CA ARG A 169 0.71 33.10 -26.72
C ARG A 169 -0.16 33.56 -25.54
N THR A 170 0.39 33.69 -24.33
CA THR A 170 -0.38 34.15 -23.15
C THR A 170 -0.98 35.55 -23.36
N LYS A 171 -2.25 35.75 -22.99
CA LYS A 171 -2.94 37.06 -22.97
C LYS A 171 -3.38 37.37 -21.53
N GLY A 172 -3.55 38.65 -21.17
CA GLY A 172 -4.06 39.07 -19.83
C GLY A 172 -3.01 39.62 -18.84
N LYS A 173 -3.45 39.93 -17.61
CA LYS A 173 -2.65 40.60 -16.55
C LYS A 173 -1.42 39.81 -16.11
N ARG A 174 -1.52 38.47 -16.11
CA ARG A 174 -0.42 37.55 -15.74
C ARG A 174 0.66 37.40 -16.82
N ARG A 175 0.48 37.94 -18.03
CA ARG A 175 1.48 37.88 -19.11
C ARG A 175 2.82 38.48 -18.69
N SER A 176 2.79 39.59 -17.97
CA SER A 176 4.00 40.27 -17.48
C SER A 176 4.85 39.35 -16.60
N ILE A 177 4.22 38.66 -15.63
CA ILE A 177 4.85 37.68 -14.74
C ILE A 177 5.52 36.55 -15.55
N PHE A 178 4.81 35.97 -16.51
CA PHE A 178 5.33 34.86 -17.31
C PHE A 178 6.45 35.27 -18.28
N THR A 179 6.40 36.49 -18.83
CA THR A 179 7.47 36.98 -19.72
C THR A 179 8.80 37.14 -19.01
N VAL A 180 8.77 37.54 -17.73
CA VAL A 180 9.95 37.65 -16.87
C VAL A 180 10.56 36.26 -16.60
N LEU A 181 9.71 35.27 -16.33
CA LEU A 181 10.12 33.90 -16.04
C LEU A 181 10.71 33.16 -17.24
N ARG A 182 10.45 33.62 -18.48
CA ARG A 182 10.99 33.03 -19.73
C ARG A 182 12.52 32.84 -19.70
N ALA A 183 13.26 33.79 -19.12
CA ALA A 183 14.71 33.70 -19.06
C ALA A 183 15.18 32.56 -18.14
N VAL A 184 14.50 32.36 -17.01
CA VAL A 184 14.83 31.37 -15.99
C VAL A 184 14.43 29.96 -16.44
N VAL A 185 13.24 29.80 -17.03
CA VAL A 185 12.75 28.50 -17.50
C VAL A 185 13.66 27.90 -18.59
N LYS A 186 14.33 28.73 -19.40
CA LYS A 186 15.25 28.24 -20.44
C LYS A 186 16.48 27.50 -19.89
N GLU A 187 16.89 27.79 -18.66
CA GLU A 187 18.05 27.17 -18.00
C GLU A 187 17.65 26.12 -16.96
N HIS A 188 16.47 26.26 -16.34
CA HIS A 188 16.03 25.37 -15.26
C HIS A 188 14.67 24.69 -15.55
N PRO A 189 14.68 23.44 -16.10
CA PRO A 189 13.47 22.69 -16.43
C PRO A 189 12.49 22.44 -15.27
N PRO A 190 12.91 22.18 -14.01
CA PRO A 190 11.97 21.97 -12.90
C PRO A 190 11.13 23.20 -12.56
N MET A 191 11.64 24.41 -12.81
CA MET A 191 10.82 25.63 -12.69
C MET A 191 9.78 25.69 -13.82
N GLY A 192 10.12 25.17 -15.00
CA GLY A 192 9.16 24.99 -16.08
C GLY A 192 7.99 24.08 -15.70
N LEU A 193 8.25 22.99 -14.98
CA LEU A 193 7.21 22.07 -14.49
C LEU A 193 6.24 22.76 -13.52
N PHE A 194 6.74 23.56 -12.59
CA PHE A 194 5.90 24.31 -11.66
C PHE A 194 5.03 25.35 -12.35
N ILE A 195 5.58 26.05 -13.36
CA ILE A 195 4.90 27.16 -14.03
C ILE A 195 3.91 26.68 -15.10
N LEU A 196 4.15 25.51 -15.70
CA LEU A 196 3.39 24.97 -16.83
C LEU A 196 1.87 24.95 -16.58
N PRO A 197 1.35 24.51 -15.42
CA PRO A 197 -0.09 24.43 -15.19
C PRO A 197 -0.75 25.80 -15.07
N TYR A 198 -0.07 26.76 -14.43
CA TYR A 198 -0.51 28.16 -14.40
C TYR A 198 -0.49 28.82 -15.79
N LEU A 199 0.46 28.44 -16.66
CA LEU A 199 0.53 28.94 -18.03
C LEU A 199 -0.61 28.41 -18.89
N VAL A 200 -0.84 27.09 -18.86
CA VAL A 200 -1.90 26.45 -19.65
C VAL A 200 -3.25 26.98 -19.19
N LEU A 201 -3.47 27.10 -17.88
CA LEU A 201 -4.68 27.73 -17.34
C LEU A 201 -4.87 29.15 -17.88
N ASN A 202 -3.84 29.99 -17.84
CA ASN A 202 -3.92 31.36 -18.36
C ASN A 202 -4.27 31.41 -19.86
N VAL A 203 -3.71 30.50 -20.66
CA VAL A 203 -4.04 30.39 -22.09
C VAL A 203 -5.47 29.85 -22.29
N CYS A 204 -5.95 28.94 -21.46
CA CYS A 204 -7.33 28.46 -21.54
C CYS A 204 -8.36 29.54 -21.12
N MET A 205 -8.03 30.39 -20.15
CA MET A 205 -8.91 31.47 -19.66
C MET A 205 -9.03 32.64 -20.65
N HIS A 206 -7.92 33.06 -21.29
CA HIS A 206 -7.88 34.27 -22.11
C HIS A 206 -7.49 34.05 -23.59
N GLY A 207 -7.19 32.82 -24.00
CA GLY A 207 -6.72 32.48 -25.36
C GLY A 207 -7.84 32.23 -26.38
N GLU A 208 -7.45 32.20 -27.66
CA GLU A 208 -8.35 31.90 -28.78
C GLU A 208 -8.63 30.39 -28.89
N ASP A 209 -9.76 30.02 -29.50
CA ASP A 209 -10.17 28.63 -29.70
C ASP A 209 -9.11 27.79 -30.43
N ARG A 210 -8.35 28.43 -31.33
CA ARG A 210 -7.21 27.83 -32.04
C ARG A 210 -6.05 27.48 -31.13
N ASP A 211 -5.76 28.31 -30.13
CA ASP A 211 -4.71 28.01 -29.15
C ASP A 211 -5.12 26.83 -28.28
N ARG A 212 -6.41 26.72 -27.97
CA ARG A 212 -6.99 25.60 -27.18
C ARG A 212 -6.94 24.28 -27.94
N THR A 213 -7.22 24.29 -29.25
CA THR A 213 -7.08 23.08 -30.08
C THR A 213 -5.63 22.66 -30.30
N GLU A 214 -4.71 23.61 -30.41
CA GLU A 214 -3.28 23.31 -30.48
C GLU A 214 -2.77 22.70 -29.17
N ILE A 215 -3.17 23.21 -28.00
CA ILE A 215 -2.82 22.60 -26.70
C ILE A 215 -3.36 21.17 -26.62
N LEU A 216 -4.62 20.95 -27.02
CA LEU A 216 -5.20 19.61 -27.04
C LEU A 216 -4.45 18.67 -27.99
N ALA A 217 -4.04 19.16 -29.17
CA ALA A 217 -3.28 18.37 -30.13
C ALA A 217 -1.89 17.98 -29.59
N GLU A 218 -1.22 18.87 -28.85
CA GLU A 218 0.06 18.56 -28.17
C GLU A 218 -0.13 17.50 -27.09
N ILE A 219 -1.16 17.66 -26.25
CA ILE A 219 -1.51 16.69 -25.19
C ILE A 219 -1.78 15.32 -25.81
N MET A 220 -2.61 15.26 -26.86
CA MET A 220 -2.95 14.00 -27.51
C MET A 220 -1.76 13.34 -28.22
N ALA A 221 -0.87 14.12 -28.84
CA ALA A 221 0.33 13.59 -29.47
C ALA A 221 1.27 12.90 -28.45
N VAL A 222 1.38 13.45 -27.23
CA VAL A 222 2.17 12.85 -26.15
C VAL A 222 1.46 11.63 -25.56
N VAL A 223 0.14 11.69 -25.38
CA VAL A 223 -0.68 10.61 -24.83
C VAL A 223 -0.68 9.39 -25.74
N ASP A 224 -0.77 9.57 -27.06
CA ASP A 224 -0.75 8.47 -28.02
C ASP A 224 0.64 7.78 -28.08
N ASP A 225 1.72 8.46 -27.68
CA ASP A 225 3.10 7.92 -27.62
C ASP A 225 3.57 7.57 -26.19
N ALA A 226 2.64 7.46 -25.24
CA ALA A 226 2.94 7.24 -23.82
C ALA A 226 3.76 5.97 -23.54
N LYS A 227 3.71 4.96 -24.43
CA LYS A 227 4.51 3.73 -24.32
C LYS A 227 6.02 3.96 -24.46
N CYS A 228 6.43 4.91 -25.30
CA CYS A 228 7.85 5.14 -25.59
C CYS A 228 8.45 6.18 -24.64
N ASN A 229 7.65 7.13 -24.17
CA ASN A 229 8.12 8.33 -23.48
C ASN A 229 7.34 8.60 -22.17
N SER A 230 7.56 7.74 -21.16
CA SER A 230 6.88 7.80 -19.84
C SER A 230 7.04 9.16 -19.13
N GLU A 231 8.23 9.76 -19.15
CA GLU A 231 8.48 11.06 -18.49
C GLU A 231 7.63 12.21 -19.07
N HIS A 232 7.43 12.23 -20.38
CA HIS A 232 6.65 13.27 -21.05
C HIS A 232 5.17 13.15 -20.67
N ALA A 233 4.67 11.92 -20.69
CA ALA A 233 3.27 11.66 -20.39
C ALA A 233 2.95 11.88 -18.90
N GLN A 234 3.88 11.59 -17.97
CA GLN A 234 3.72 11.92 -16.54
C GLN A 234 3.52 13.43 -16.31
N ILE A 235 4.28 14.27 -17.01
CA ILE A 235 4.14 15.74 -16.93
C ILE A 235 2.78 16.19 -17.46
N VAL A 236 2.33 15.60 -18.58
CA VAL A 236 1.00 15.90 -19.14
C VAL A 236 -0.11 15.49 -18.18
N PHE A 237 0.00 14.32 -17.52
CA PHE A 237 -0.99 13.90 -16.52
C PHE A 237 -0.96 14.79 -15.27
N GLN A 238 0.23 15.18 -14.78
CA GLN A 238 0.34 16.14 -13.69
C GLN A 238 -0.34 17.47 -14.06
N LEU A 239 -0.13 17.97 -15.29
CA LEU A 239 -0.80 19.16 -15.79
C LEU A 239 -2.33 18.98 -15.79
N LEU A 240 -2.85 17.85 -16.27
CA LEU A 240 -4.29 17.57 -16.29
C LEU A 240 -4.86 17.51 -14.87
N ASP A 241 -4.16 16.92 -13.92
CA ASP A 241 -4.56 16.85 -12.51
C ASP A 241 -4.61 18.23 -11.85
N GLU A 242 -3.64 19.10 -12.15
CA GLU A 242 -3.62 20.46 -11.61
C GLU A 242 -4.75 21.32 -12.20
N ILE A 243 -5.09 21.13 -13.48
CA ILE A 243 -6.23 21.79 -14.12
C ILE A 243 -7.56 21.25 -13.58
N THR A 244 -7.72 19.94 -13.41
CA THR A 244 -8.95 19.34 -12.84
C THR A 244 -9.15 19.79 -11.40
N HIS A 245 -8.08 19.85 -10.60
CA HIS A 245 -8.14 20.37 -9.24
C HIS A 245 -8.56 21.83 -9.20
N TRP A 246 -8.00 22.67 -10.09
CA TRP A 246 -8.41 24.06 -10.21
C TRP A 246 -9.90 24.20 -10.55
N VAL A 247 -10.41 23.38 -11.47
CA VAL A 247 -11.85 23.34 -11.83
C VAL A 247 -12.69 22.96 -10.62
N GLU A 248 -12.28 21.95 -9.84
CA GLU A 248 -13.00 21.49 -8.66
C GLU A 248 -12.99 22.53 -7.52
N ASP A 249 -11.86 23.20 -7.29
CA ASP A 249 -11.75 24.30 -6.33
C ASP A 249 -12.64 25.48 -6.73
N HIS A 250 -12.61 25.87 -8.00
CA HIS A 250 -13.48 26.94 -8.51
C HIS A 250 -14.96 26.56 -8.38
N ARG A 251 -15.32 25.31 -8.69
CA ARG A 251 -16.69 24.79 -8.49
C ARG A 251 -17.14 24.90 -7.03
N ARG A 252 -16.26 24.58 -6.07
CA ARG A 252 -16.54 24.71 -4.64
C ARG A 252 -16.74 26.16 -4.21
N THR A 253 -15.89 27.07 -4.71
CA THR A 253 -16.02 28.51 -4.41
C THR A 253 -17.26 29.15 -5.03
N LEU A 254 -17.64 28.74 -6.25
CA LEU A 254 -18.87 29.15 -6.92
C LEU A 254 -20.12 28.65 -6.18
N GLY A 255 -20.10 27.42 -5.66
CA GLY A 255 -21.20 26.86 -4.86
C GLY A 255 -21.38 27.48 -3.47
N HIS A 256 -20.45 28.31 -3.00
CA HIS A 256 -20.52 29.02 -1.70
C HIS A 256 -20.78 30.53 -1.83
N ARG A 257 -20.85 31.07 -3.06
CA ARG A 257 -21.16 32.49 -3.30
C ARG A 257 -22.56 32.64 -3.91
N PRO A 258 -23.53 33.25 -3.22
CA PRO A 258 -24.82 33.57 -3.82
C PRO A 258 -24.70 34.78 -4.78
N ASP A 259 -25.08 34.57 -6.04
CA ASP A 259 -25.68 35.52 -7.00
C ASP A 259 -25.01 36.86 -7.36
N SER A 260 -23.69 37.07 -7.16
CA SER A 260 -23.09 38.38 -7.56
C SER A 260 -21.60 38.39 -7.94
N THR A 261 -21.11 37.39 -8.69
CA THR A 261 -19.77 37.47 -9.32
C THR A 261 -19.84 37.50 -10.84
N SER A 262 -18.95 38.30 -11.43
CA SER A 262 -18.81 38.66 -12.85
C SER A 262 -18.96 37.50 -13.83
N THR A 263 -19.82 37.70 -14.84
CA THR A 263 -20.01 36.84 -16.03
C THR A 263 -18.69 36.38 -16.66
N GLU A 264 -17.64 37.20 -16.61
CA GLU A 264 -16.32 36.86 -17.15
C GLU A 264 -15.61 35.69 -16.43
N GLU A 265 -15.80 35.52 -15.12
CA GLU A 265 -15.17 34.42 -14.36
C GLU A 265 -15.89 33.09 -14.64
N GLU A 266 -17.21 33.12 -14.76
CA GLU A 266 -18.05 31.97 -15.11
C GLU A 266 -17.83 31.54 -16.57
N ASP A 267 -17.70 32.49 -17.50
CA ASP A 267 -17.34 32.24 -18.90
C ASP A 267 -15.92 31.65 -19.03
N SER A 268 -15.01 32.00 -18.12
CA SER A 268 -13.65 31.47 -18.14
C SER A 268 -13.61 30.04 -17.54
N TYR A 269 -14.38 29.78 -16.49
CA TYR A 269 -14.58 28.46 -15.93
C TYR A 269 -15.21 27.48 -16.94
N THR A 270 -16.27 27.89 -17.64
CA THR A 270 -16.93 27.06 -18.66
C THR A 270 -16.00 26.75 -19.84
N ARG A 271 -15.19 27.72 -20.28
CA ARG A 271 -14.17 27.50 -21.33
C ARG A 271 -13.11 26.46 -20.93
N VAL A 272 -12.58 26.54 -19.70
CA VAL A 272 -11.61 25.54 -19.21
C VAL A 272 -12.26 24.15 -19.12
N LYS A 273 -13.49 24.07 -18.61
CA LYS A 273 -14.25 22.81 -18.53
C LYS A 273 -14.51 22.21 -19.91
N ASP A 274 -14.89 23.01 -20.89
CA ASP A 274 -15.08 22.56 -22.28
C ASP A 274 -13.78 22.01 -22.88
N THR A 275 -12.65 22.72 -22.69
CA THR A 275 -11.36 22.22 -23.20
C THR A 275 -10.95 20.86 -22.63
N LEU A 276 -11.22 20.63 -21.34
CA LEU A 276 -10.96 19.35 -20.70
C LEU A 276 -11.93 18.26 -21.22
N GLY A 277 -13.21 18.61 -21.41
CA GLY A 277 -14.24 17.70 -21.93
C GLY A 277 -13.98 17.23 -23.37
N ARG A 278 -13.21 17.98 -24.16
CA ARG A 278 -12.82 17.61 -25.53
C ARG A 278 -11.75 16.52 -25.60
N ALA A 279 -11.09 16.18 -24.49
CA ALA A 279 -10.09 15.13 -24.47
C ALA A 279 -10.76 13.74 -24.35
N PRO A 280 -10.48 12.77 -25.27
CA PRO A 280 -11.06 11.44 -25.19
C PRO A 280 -10.51 10.64 -24.01
N ARG A 281 -11.39 10.33 -23.06
CA ARG A 281 -11.06 9.65 -21.80
C ARG A 281 -10.53 8.22 -21.98
N ASP A 282 -10.98 7.48 -23.00
CA ASP A 282 -10.47 6.14 -23.31
C ASP A 282 -8.96 6.16 -23.64
N ARG A 283 -8.52 7.10 -24.48
CA ARG A 283 -7.11 7.22 -24.84
C ARG A 283 -6.25 7.64 -23.64
N LEU A 284 -6.76 8.56 -22.82
CA LEU A 284 -6.11 8.94 -21.56
C LEU A 284 -5.99 7.74 -20.61
N ALA A 285 -7.03 6.91 -20.48
CA ALA A 285 -6.98 5.71 -19.65
C ALA A 285 -5.93 4.69 -20.13
N LYS A 286 -5.90 4.40 -21.44
CA LYS A 286 -4.91 3.49 -22.04
C LYS A 286 -3.47 4.02 -21.91
N ALA A 287 -3.27 5.32 -22.08
CA ALA A 287 -1.98 5.96 -21.90
C ALA A 287 -1.53 5.95 -20.43
N ALA A 288 -2.43 6.30 -19.50
CA ALA A 288 -2.15 6.24 -18.07
C ALA A 288 -1.78 4.83 -17.61
N PHE A 289 -2.49 3.82 -18.15
CA PHE A 289 -2.16 2.41 -17.90
C PHE A 289 -0.77 2.04 -18.41
N SER A 290 -0.36 2.52 -19.59
CA SER A 290 0.98 2.26 -20.14
C SER A 290 2.13 2.87 -19.33
N ILE A 291 1.86 3.95 -18.58
CA ILE A 291 2.82 4.61 -17.68
C ILE A 291 2.87 3.90 -16.30
N GLY A 292 1.90 3.03 -16.03
CA GLY A 292 1.72 2.40 -14.72
C GLY A 292 0.93 3.27 -13.72
N ALA A 293 0.31 4.37 -14.15
CA ALA A 293 -0.55 5.20 -13.29
C ALA A 293 -1.97 4.63 -13.22
N CYS A 294 -2.14 3.48 -12.53
CA CYS A 294 -3.37 2.70 -12.56
C CYS A 294 -4.58 3.40 -11.93
N ALA A 295 -4.38 4.19 -10.87
CA ALA A 295 -5.48 4.94 -10.23
C ALA A 295 -6.05 6.01 -11.19
N ARG A 296 -5.18 6.71 -11.93
CA ARG A 296 -5.60 7.64 -12.99
C ARG A 296 -6.30 6.92 -14.13
N ALA A 297 -5.75 5.78 -14.56
CA ALA A 297 -6.35 4.95 -15.60
C ALA A 297 -7.76 4.51 -15.21
N TYR A 298 -7.94 4.05 -13.96
CA TYR A 298 -9.24 3.69 -13.40
C TYR A 298 -10.22 4.87 -13.43
N MET A 299 -9.81 6.03 -12.92
CA MET A 299 -10.65 7.23 -12.89
C MET A 299 -11.15 7.63 -14.29
N TYR A 300 -10.25 7.76 -15.27
CA TYR A 300 -10.62 8.11 -16.64
C TYR A 300 -11.51 7.05 -17.29
N TYR A 301 -11.24 5.77 -17.00
CA TYR A 301 -11.99 4.68 -17.57
C TYR A 301 -13.41 4.59 -16.99
N GLU A 302 -13.56 4.77 -15.67
CA GLU A 302 -14.86 4.80 -15.03
C GLU A 302 -15.70 5.98 -15.54
N GLU A 303 -15.09 7.16 -15.70
CA GLU A 303 -15.76 8.33 -16.27
C GLU A 303 -16.16 8.10 -17.74
N TYR A 304 -15.33 7.41 -18.52
CA TYR A 304 -15.68 6.97 -19.87
C TYR A 304 -16.89 6.02 -19.85
N LEU A 305 -16.89 4.99 -19.01
CA LEU A 305 -18.01 4.05 -18.89
C LEU A 305 -19.31 4.73 -18.42
N ARG A 306 -19.23 5.68 -17.48
CA ARG A 306 -20.38 6.50 -17.07
C ARG A 306 -20.92 7.32 -18.23
N SER A 307 -20.05 7.95 -19.02
CA SER A 307 -20.48 8.73 -20.20
C SER A 307 -21.13 7.86 -21.28
N LEU A 308 -20.65 6.63 -21.46
CA LEU A 308 -21.23 5.67 -22.40
C LEU A 308 -22.60 5.20 -21.91
N ARG A 309 -22.74 4.91 -20.61
CA ARG A 309 -24.02 4.58 -19.97
C ARG A 309 -25.04 5.71 -20.14
N ASP A 310 -24.64 6.94 -19.85
CA ASP A 310 -25.54 8.10 -19.89
C ASP A 310 -25.95 8.44 -21.34
N GLY A 311 -25.06 8.26 -22.31
CA GLY A 311 -25.38 8.36 -23.75
C GLY A 311 -26.25 7.21 -24.29
N MET A 312 -26.23 6.04 -23.65
CA MET A 312 -27.14 4.93 -23.98
C MET A 312 -28.49 5.10 -23.29
N ALA A 313 -28.52 5.65 -22.07
CA ALA A 313 -29.73 6.00 -21.34
C ALA A 313 -30.56 7.10 -22.04
N SER A 314 -29.93 8.04 -22.75
CA SER A 314 -30.65 9.04 -23.57
C SER A 314 -31.31 8.45 -24.81
N ASN A 315 -30.82 7.30 -25.30
CA ASN A 315 -31.32 6.65 -26.52
C ASN A 315 -32.36 5.55 -26.22
N VAL A 316 -32.53 5.17 -24.95
CA VAL A 316 -33.48 4.14 -24.49
C VAL A 316 -34.65 4.81 -23.77
N THR A 317 -35.36 5.68 -24.48
CA THR A 317 -36.74 6.06 -24.16
C THR A 317 -37.69 5.42 -25.16
N SER A 318 -37.73 4.10 -25.17
CA SER A 318 -38.95 3.29 -25.42
C SER A 318 -38.56 1.85 -25.76
N THR A 319 -39.26 0.93 -25.09
CA THR A 319 -39.33 -0.52 -25.33
C THR A 319 -38.35 -1.43 -24.56
N GLN A 320 -38.97 -2.21 -23.66
CA GLN A 320 -38.54 -3.43 -22.96
C GLN A 320 -37.76 -3.24 -21.64
N SER A 321 -38.44 -3.05 -20.49
CA SER A 321 -39.09 -4.06 -19.62
C SER A 321 -38.11 -4.93 -18.80
N SER A 322 -38.07 -4.65 -17.49
CA SER A 322 -38.05 -5.60 -16.37
C SER A 322 -37.49 -7.02 -16.65
N GLN A 323 -36.21 -7.22 -16.33
CA GLN A 323 -35.58 -8.42 -15.70
C GLN A 323 -34.16 -8.77 -16.19
N GLY A 324 -33.59 -8.04 -17.15
CA GLY A 324 -32.14 -8.05 -17.36
C GLY A 324 -31.57 -6.70 -16.99
N ARG A 325 -30.56 -6.62 -16.11
CA ARG A 325 -29.69 -5.43 -16.07
C ARG A 325 -29.22 -5.20 -17.50
N VAL A 326 -29.68 -4.13 -18.16
CA VAL A 326 -29.20 -3.74 -19.50
C VAL A 326 -27.68 -3.71 -19.41
N ARG A 327 -27.03 -4.59 -20.16
CA ARG A 327 -25.60 -4.81 -20.06
C ARG A 327 -24.92 -3.67 -20.81
N TRP A 328 -24.48 -2.66 -20.08
CA TRP A 328 -23.84 -1.46 -20.60
C TRP A 328 -22.33 -1.65 -20.87
N CYS A 329 -21.78 -2.83 -20.57
CA CYS A 329 -20.36 -3.15 -20.74
C CYS A 329 -20.12 -4.28 -21.75
N GLU A 330 -19.27 -3.99 -22.73
CA GLU A 330 -18.71 -4.99 -23.64
C GLU A 330 -17.64 -5.86 -22.95
N PRO A 331 -17.42 -7.11 -23.39
CA PRO A 331 -16.39 -7.99 -22.81
C PRO A 331 -14.96 -7.40 -22.83
N GLU A 332 -14.61 -6.65 -23.88
CA GLU A 332 -13.31 -5.97 -23.97
C GLU A 332 -13.14 -4.89 -22.89
N GLN A 333 -14.23 -4.24 -22.51
CA GLN A 333 -14.18 -3.19 -21.49
C GLN A 333 -13.98 -3.78 -20.09
N VAL A 334 -14.63 -4.92 -19.84
CA VAL A 334 -14.49 -5.67 -18.60
C VAL A 334 -13.08 -6.24 -18.45
N SER A 335 -12.49 -6.77 -19.54
CA SER A 335 -11.12 -7.30 -19.50
C SER A 335 -10.07 -6.20 -19.30
N PHE A 336 -10.24 -5.03 -19.90
CA PHE A 336 -9.36 -3.89 -19.64
C PHE A 336 -9.49 -3.38 -18.20
N LEU A 337 -10.71 -3.31 -17.65
CA LEU A 337 -10.93 -2.95 -16.25
C LEU A 337 -10.28 -3.97 -15.30
N GLN A 338 -10.42 -5.26 -15.58
CA GLN A 338 -9.77 -6.32 -14.82
C GLN A 338 -8.25 -6.17 -14.82
N ARG A 339 -7.64 -5.79 -15.96
CA ARG A 339 -6.22 -5.47 -16.01
C ARG A 339 -5.89 -4.31 -15.08
N ILE A 340 -6.60 -3.18 -15.15
CA ILE A 340 -6.36 -2.03 -14.27
C ILE A 340 -6.37 -2.44 -12.79
N TYR A 341 -7.40 -3.17 -12.36
CA TYR A 341 -7.51 -3.61 -10.97
C TYR A 341 -6.44 -4.62 -10.56
N SER A 342 -6.00 -5.50 -11.46
CA SER A 342 -4.89 -6.42 -11.17
C SER A 342 -3.59 -5.69 -10.82
N PHE A 343 -3.34 -4.54 -11.45
CA PHE A 343 -2.18 -3.69 -11.15
C PHE A 343 -2.40 -2.76 -9.94
N LEU A 344 -3.65 -2.46 -9.57
CA LEU A 344 -3.96 -1.77 -8.32
C LEU A 344 -3.83 -2.66 -7.09
N HIS A 345 -3.76 -3.99 -7.28
CA HIS A 345 -3.73 -4.98 -6.20
C HIS A 345 -4.95 -4.90 -5.26
N GLU A 346 -6.12 -4.52 -5.78
CA GLU A 346 -7.40 -4.49 -5.04
C GLU A 346 -8.24 -5.75 -5.35
N PRO A 347 -8.21 -6.79 -4.49
CA PRO A 347 -8.90 -8.06 -4.76
C PRO A 347 -10.43 -7.92 -4.73
N ASP A 348 -10.96 -7.03 -3.87
CA ASP A 348 -12.40 -6.84 -3.71
C ASP A 348 -13.05 -6.28 -4.99
N GLY A 349 -12.35 -5.35 -5.67
CA GLY A 349 -12.80 -4.81 -6.95
C GLY A 349 -12.82 -5.86 -8.07
N LEU A 350 -11.85 -6.76 -8.09
CA LEU A 350 -11.76 -7.86 -9.06
C LEU A 350 -12.86 -8.89 -8.85
N ALA A 351 -13.15 -9.24 -7.59
CA ALA A 351 -14.29 -10.08 -7.24
C ALA A 351 -15.62 -9.44 -7.70
N GLY A 352 -15.76 -8.12 -7.55
CA GLY A 352 -16.90 -7.37 -8.08
C GLY A 352 -17.01 -7.47 -9.60
N ILE A 353 -15.90 -7.31 -10.33
CA ILE A 353 -15.86 -7.40 -11.79
C ILE A 353 -16.20 -8.81 -12.28
N ALA A 354 -15.80 -9.84 -11.56
CA ALA A 354 -16.14 -11.22 -11.90
C ALA A 354 -17.66 -11.43 -11.98
N THR A 355 -18.45 -10.73 -11.15
CA THR A 355 -19.93 -10.79 -11.21
C THR A 355 -20.53 -10.12 -12.45
N LEU A 356 -19.78 -9.24 -13.13
CA LEU A 356 -20.22 -8.53 -14.34
C LEU A 356 -19.97 -9.35 -15.63
N ARG A 357 -19.21 -10.46 -15.54
CA ARG A 357 -18.91 -11.34 -16.68
C ARG A 357 -20.07 -12.31 -16.94
N SER A 358 -20.40 -12.54 -18.22
CA SER A 358 -21.39 -13.58 -18.61
C SER A 358 -20.77 -14.86 -19.15
N THR A 359 -19.53 -14.80 -19.61
CA THR A 359 -18.71 -15.95 -19.98
C THR A 359 -17.31 -15.69 -19.43
N THR A 360 -16.76 -16.64 -18.69
CA THR A 360 -15.42 -16.51 -18.10
C THR A 360 -14.41 -17.23 -18.98
N THR A 361 -13.44 -16.50 -19.50
CA THR A 361 -12.29 -17.11 -20.18
C THR A 361 -11.31 -17.69 -19.14
N ILE A 362 -10.51 -18.69 -19.53
CA ILE A 362 -9.52 -19.31 -18.64
C ILE A 362 -8.54 -18.24 -18.12
N VAL A 363 -8.15 -17.27 -18.95
CA VAL A 363 -7.26 -16.17 -18.55
C VAL A 363 -7.92 -15.28 -17.48
N GLU A 364 -9.20 -14.96 -17.62
CA GLU A 364 -9.90 -14.17 -16.61
C GLU A 364 -10.08 -14.94 -15.29
N GLN A 365 -10.32 -16.25 -15.35
CA GLN A 365 -10.37 -17.12 -14.17
C GLN A 365 -9.00 -17.20 -13.47
N THR A 366 -7.90 -17.27 -14.23
CA THR A 366 -6.54 -17.29 -13.65
C THR A 366 -6.28 -16.04 -12.82
N LEU A 367 -6.63 -14.87 -13.35
CA LEU A 367 -6.48 -13.60 -12.65
C LEU A 367 -7.37 -13.53 -11.39
N ASP A 368 -8.58 -14.08 -11.42
CA ASP A 368 -9.44 -14.16 -10.22
C ASP A 368 -8.78 -15.03 -9.14
N TYR A 369 -8.17 -16.16 -9.51
CA TYR A 369 -7.46 -17.01 -8.54
C TYR A 369 -6.17 -16.37 -8.02
N GLU A 370 -5.42 -15.63 -8.85
CA GLU A 370 -4.25 -14.86 -8.40
C GLU A 370 -4.62 -13.83 -7.34
N THR A 371 -5.76 -13.16 -7.53
CA THR A 371 -6.22 -12.08 -6.65
C THR A 371 -6.87 -12.62 -5.38
N SER A 372 -7.53 -13.78 -5.47
CA SER A 372 -8.04 -14.54 -4.32
C SER A 372 -6.91 -15.20 -3.51
N LEU A 373 -5.66 -15.13 -4.00
CA LEU A 373 -4.47 -15.77 -3.44
C LEU A 373 -4.53 -17.31 -3.44
N ASP A 374 -5.42 -17.88 -4.25
CA ASP A 374 -5.56 -19.32 -4.43
C ASP A 374 -4.58 -19.83 -5.49
N TRP A 375 -3.30 -19.78 -5.15
CA TRP A 375 -2.19 -20.11 -6.05
C TRP A 375 -2.25 -21.52 -6.66
N ASN A 376 -2.94 -22.47 -6.01
CA ASN A 376 -3.08 -23.84 -6.52
C ASN A 376 -4.03 -23.92 -7.73
N ASN A 377 -5.17 -23.22 -7.64
CA ASN A 377 -6.12 -23.17 -8.73
C ASN A 377 -5.53 -22.34 -9.88
N ALA A 378 -4.87 -21.22 -9.56
CA ALA A 378 -4.12 -20.43 -10.54
C ALA A 378 -3.05 -21.26 -11.26
N LEU A 379 -2.26 -22.06 -10.51
CA LEU A 379 -1.24 -22.95 -11.08
C LEU A 379 -1.86 -23.95 -12.06
N THR A 380 -2.95 -24.61 -11.67
CA THR A 380 -3.66 -25.59 -12.52
C THR A 380 -4.15 -24.93 -13.81
N CYS A 381 -4.71 -23.72 -13.72
CA CYS A 381 -5.16 -22.98 -14.89
C CYS A 381 -4.00 -22.53 -15.79
N TYR A 382 -2.84 -22.15 -15.23
CA TYR A 382 -1.65 -21.84 -16.03
C TYR A 382 -1.05 -23.07 -16.72
N GLU A 383 -1.04 -24.22 -16.04
CA GLU A 383 -0.64 -25.49 -16.67
C GLU A 383 -1.55 -25.82 -17.87
N LEU A 384 -2.86 -25.59 -17.75
CA LEU A 384 -3.80 -25.76 -18.86
C LEU A 384 -3.55 -24.76 -20.01
N LEU A 385 -3.27 -23.49 -19.71
CA LEU A 385 -2.95 -22.49 -20.74
C LEU A 385 -1.64 -22.85 -21.47
N LEU A 386 -0.63 -23.33 -20.76
CA LEU A 386 0.65 -23.74 -21.34
C LEU A 386 0.56 -25.03 -22.16
N GLN A 387 -0.44 -25.89 -21.94
CA GLN A 387 -0.70 -27.02 -22.84
C GLN A 387 -1.05 -26.55 -24.25
N SER A 388 -1.74 -25.41 -24.39
CA SER A 388 -2.06 -24.84 -25.71
C SER A 388 -0.90 -24.06 -26.34
N ASP A 389 -0.15 -23.30 -25.54
CA ASP A 389 1.02 -22.53 -25.99
C ASP A 389 2.16 -22.67 -24.97
N PRO A 390 3.06 -23.66 -25.17
CA PRO A 390 4.18 -23.90 -24.25
C PRO A 390 5.20 -22.75 -24.18
N MET A 391 5.30 -21.92 -25.23
CA MET A 391 6.36 -20.90 -25.36
C MET A 391 5.88 -19.49 -24.98
N HIS A 392 4.66 -19.35 -24.47
CA HIS A 392 4.14 -18.05 -24.05
C HIS A 392 4.91 -17.49 -22.86
N ALA A 393 5.59 -16.35 -23.06
CA ALA A 393 6.49 -15.79 -22.06
C ALA A 393 5.77 -15.36 -20.76
N GLU A 394 4.61 -14.70 -20.90
CA GLU A 394 3.85 -14.18 -19.75
C GLU A 394 3.29 -15.32 -18.88
N HIS A 395 2.75 -16.38 -19.50
CA HIS A 395 2.18 -17.52 -18.78
C HIS A 395 3.26 -18.32 -18.06
N ASN A 396 4.42 -18.52 -18.69
CA ASN A 396 5.58 -19.15 -18.05
C ASN A 396 6.05 -18.33 -16.82
N SER A 397 6.14 -17.01 -16.96
CA SER A 397 6.52 -16.11 -15.86
C SER A 397 5.50 -16.14 -14.70
N LYS A 398 4.20 -16.13 -15.01
CA LYS A 398 3.13 -16.22 -14.00
C LYS A 398 3.05 -17.59 -13.34
N LEU A 399 3.26 -18.68 -14.07
CA LEU A 399 3.36 -20.04 -13.50
C LEU A 399 4.52 -20.14 -12.50
N LEU A 400 5.70 -19.63 -12.86
CA LEU A 400 6.85 -19.60 -11.96
C LEU A 400 6.60 -18.70 -10.74
N THR A 401 5.86 -17.60 -10.93
CA THR A 401 5.42 -16.73 -9.83
C THR A 401 4.46 -17.46 -8.89
N CYS A 402 3.52 -18.26 -9.40
CA CYS A 402 2.66 -19.11 -8.59
C CYS A 402 3.47 -20.16 -7.81
N GLN A 403 4.42 -20.83 -8.45
CA GLN A 403 5.30 -21.82 -7.81
C GLN A 403 6.18 -21.18 -6.73
N ARG A 404 6.66 -19.95 -6.94
CA ARG A 404 7.37 -19.16 -5.93
C ARG A 404 6.49 -18.91 -4.71
N ASN A 405 5.26 -18.44 -4.92
CA ASN A 405 4.33 -18.14 -3.83
C ASN A 405 3.89 -19.40 -3.06
N LEU A 406 3.84 -20.55 -3.74
CA LEU A 406 3.62 -21.87 -3.14
C LEU A 406 4.84 -22.43 -2.39
N GLY A 407 6.02 -21.83 -2.56
CA GLY A 407 7.28 -22.31 -1.97
C GLY A 407 7.84 -23.57 -2.62
N GLN A 408 7.40 -23.91 -3.84
CA GLN A 408 7.82 -25.09 -4.59
C GLN A 408 9.07 -24.80 -5.45
N TYR A 409 10.15 -24.35 -4.82
CA TYR A 409 11.33 -23.85 -5.54
C TYR A 409 12.05 -24.94 -6.36
N SER A 410 11.96 -26.22 -5.97
CA SER A 410 12.54 -27.33 -6.73
C SER A 410 11.82 -27.58 -8.05
N ILE A 411 10.50 -27.44 -8.06
CA ILE A 411 9.68 -27.54 -9.28
C ILE A 411 9.94 -26.31 -10.16
N MET A 412 10.01 -25.13 -9.55
CA MET A 412 10.37 -23.87 -10.23
C MET A 412 11.72 -23.98 -10.95
N LEU A 413 12.74 -24.53 -10.27
CA LEU A 413 14.07 -24.72 -10.84
C LEU A 413 14.04 -25.66 -12.05
N ARG A 414 13.40 -26.83 -11.92
CA ARG A 414 13.31 -27.83 -12.98
C ARG A 414 12.49 -27.34 -14.17
N HIS A 415 11.39 -26.64 -13.92
CA HIS A 415 10.57 -26.05 -14.97
C HIS A 415 11.35 -24.99 -15.76
N ALA A 416 12.03 -24.07 -15.06
CA ALA A 416 12.88 -23.08 -15.70
C ALA A 416 13.99 -23.74 -16.54
N GLU A 417 14.67 -24.76 -16.03
CA GLU A 417 15.70 -25.50 -16.77
C GLU A 417 15.14 -26.25 -17.99
N GLY A 418 13.95 -26.86 -17.87
CA GLY A 418 13.28 -27.57 -18.95
C GLY A 418 12.91 -26.65 -20.11
N VAL A 419 12.27 -25.52 -19.82
CA VAL A 419 11.91 -24.52 -20.86
C VAL A 419 13.16 -23.91 -21.49
N MET A 420 14.19 -23.63 -20.68
CA MET A 420 15.47 -23.13 -21.17
C MET A 420 16.19 -24.11 -22.11
N ALA A 421 16.06 -25.42 -21.88
CA ALA A 421 16.60 -26.44 -22.78
C ALA A 421 15.82 -26.46 -24.11
N GLN A 422 14.49 -26.41 -24.06
CA GLN A 422 13.63 -26.35 -25.25
C GLN A 422 13.87 -25.12 -26.12
N ILE A 423 14.12 -23.94 -25.50
CA ILE A 423 14.46 -22.71 -26.24
C ILE A 423 15.82 -22.84 -26.95
N LYS A 424 16.81 -23.49 -26.31
CA LYS A 424 18.11 -23.73 -26.95
C LYS A 424 18.02 -24.64 -28.16
N GLU A 425 17.09 -25.60 -28.14
CA GLU A 425 16.84 -26.51 -29.26
C GLU A 425 16.10 -25.84 -30.43
N THR A 426 15.25 -24.83 -30.16
CA THR A 426 14.35 -24.22 -31.17
C THR A 426 14.91 -23.00 -31.92
N GLN A 427 16.15 -22.58 -31.65
CA GLN A 427 16.83 -21.39 -32.19
C GLN A 427 16.16 -20.03 -31.86
N ALA A 428 16.98 -19.07 -31.41
CA ALA A 428 16.56 -17.83 -30.76
C ALA A 428 15.86 -16.82 -31.68
N THR A 429 14.61 -16.49 -31.35
CA THR A 429 13.93 -15.25 -31.76
C THR A 429 14.11 -14.19 -30.66
N GLY A 430 14.15 -12.90 -30.98
CA GLY A 430 14.40 -11.85 -29.96
C GLY A 430 13.43 -11.86 -28.76
N GLN A 431 12.21 -12.38 -28.92
CA GLN A 431 11.25 -12.57 -27.82
C GLN A 431 11.58 -13.77 -26.93
N THR A 432 12.22 -14.82 -27.47
CA THR A 432 12.67 -15.97 -26.68
C THR A 432 13.95 -15.68 -25.90
N GLU A 433 14.77 -14.70 -26.32
CA GLU A 433 15.92 -14.22 -25.53
C GLU A 433 15.50 -13.46 -24.26
N ALA A 434 14.48 -12.60 -24.36
CA ALA A 434 13.91 -11.93 -23.18
C ALA A 434 13.29 -12.93 -22.20
N LEU A 435 12.56 -13.92 -22.73
CA LEU A 435 12.05 -15.03 -21.92
C LEU A 435 13.19 -15.84 -21.27
N MET A 436 14.24 -16.14 -22.02
CA MET A 436 15.42 -16.85 -21.51
C MET A 436 16.05 -16.10 -20.32
N GLN A 437 16.12 -14.78 -20.43
CA GLN A 437 16.62 -13.89 -19.38
C GLN A 437 15.72 -13.90 -18.13
N ASP A 438 14.41 -13.76 -18.29
CA ASP A 438 13.48 -13.80 -17.16
C ASP A 438 13.49 -15.16 -16.45
N LEU A 439 13.51 -16.26 -17.22
CA LEU A 439 13.61 -17.63 -16.70
C LEU A 439 14.92 -17.88 -15.94
N GLN A 440 16.04 -17.32 -16.42
CA GLN A 440 17.31 -17.35 -15.69
C GLN A 440 17.19 -16.65 -14.33
N GLY A 441 16.48 -15.51 -14.28
CA GLY A 441 16.17 -14.80 -13.03
C GLY A 441 15.41 -15.67 -12.03
N TYR A 442 14.36 -16.37 -12.46
CA TYR A 442 13.62 -17.32 -11.62
C TYR A 442 14.47 -18.54 -11.20
N GLY A 443 15.32 -19.04 -12.10
CA GLY A 443 16.25 -20.14 -11.80
C GLY A 443 17.27 -19.78 -10.71
N ILE A 444 17.79 -18.55 -10.72
CA ILE A 444 18.66 -18.03 -9.66
C ILE A 444 17.87 -17.88 -8.36
N GLN A 445 16.65 -17.34 -8.43
CA GLN A 445 15.75 -17.19 -7.29
C GLN A 445 15.45 -18.51 -6.58
N ALA A 446 15.24 -19.58 -7.34
CA ALA A 446 15.07 -20.93 -6.80
C ALA A 446 16.34 -21.43 -6.11
N ALA A 447 17.50 -21.30 -6.78
CA ALA A 447 18.76 -21.85 -6.31
C ALA A 447 19.17 -21.30 -4.94
N TRP A 448 19.10 -19.98 -4.75
CA TRP A 448 19.48 -19.40 -3.45
C TRP A 448 18.46 -19.70 -2.34
N ARG A 449 17.16 -19.83 -2.66
CA ARG A 449 16.12 -20.22 -1.68
C ARG A 449 16.20 -21.70 -1.28
N LEU A 450 16.70 -22.57 -2.16
CA LEU A 450 16.97 -23.98 -1.86
C LEU A 450 18.28 -24.16 -1.06
N GLY A 451 19.18 -23.17 -1.08
CA GLY A 451 20.51 -23.27 -0.47
C GLY A 451 21.55 -23.97 -1.37
N ASP A 452 21.24 -24.17 -2.66
CA ASP A 452 22.16 -24.76 -3.64
C ASP A 452 23.11 -23.68 -4.19
N TRP A 453 24.09 -23.31 -3.36
CA TRP A 453 24.99 -22.18 -3.62
C TRP A 453 25.89 -22.38 -4.85
N GLU A 454 26.37 -23.60 -5.11
CA GLU A 454 27.21 -23.91 -6.27
C GLU A 454 26.46 -23.68 -7.59
N LEU A 455 25.18 -24.06 -7.61
CA LEU A 455 24.30 -23.83 -8.76
C LEU A 455 24.02 -22.33 -8.92
N ALA A 456 23.81 -21.61 -7.81
CA ALA A 456 23.61 -20.17 -7.84
C ALA A 456 24.82 -19.43 -8.41
N GLU A 457 26.04 -19.75 -7.96
CA GLU A 457 27.30 -19.19 -8.48
C GLU A 457 27.47 -19.45 -9.98
N THR A 458 27.22 -20.69 -10.41
CA THR A 458 27.31 -21.10 -11.83
C THR A 458 26.30 -20.36 -12.71
N LYS A 459 25.07 -20.15 -12.22
CA LYS A 459 24.03 -19.41 -12.95
C LYS A 459 24.29 -17.91 -12.95
N LEU A 460 24.75 -17.34 -11.85
CA LEU A 460 25.09 -15.92 -11.73
C LEU A 460 26.24 -15.52 -12.67
N ALA A 461 27.23 -16.38 -12.86
CA ALA A 461 28.32 -16.15 -13.81
C ALA A 461 27.82 -16.00 -15.27
N LYS A 462 26.66 -16.59 -15.62
CA LYS A 462 26.08 -16.56 -16.97
C LYS A 462 25.07 -15.43 -17.16
N CYS A 463 24.66 -14.73 -16.11
CA CYS A 463 23.57 -13.76 -16.15
C CYS A 463 24.08 -12.31 -16.10
N SER A 464 23.74 -11.53 -17.13
CA SER A 464 24.02 -10.08 -17.21
C SER A 464 22.90 -9.20 -16.66
N LEU A 465 21.71 -9.76 -16.42
CA LEU A 465 20.53 -9.03 -15.94
C LEU A 465 20.71 -8.40 -14.57
N LEU A 466 20.01 -7.28 -14.37
CA LEU A 466 20.04 -6.49 -13.15
C LEU A 466 18.68 -6.35 -12.46
N THR A 467 18.00 -7.47 -12.24
CA THR A 467 16.80 -7.50 -11.37
C THR A 467 17.19 -7.53 -9.89
N PHE A 468 16.31 -7.01 -9.04
CA PHE A 468 16.53 -6.96 -7.57
C PHE A 468 16.95 -8.31 -6.99
N GLU A 469 16.25 -9.39 -7.35
CA GLU A 469 16.52 -10.73 -6.86
C GLU A 469 17.89 -11.29 -7.31
N ILE A 470 18.36 -10.91 -8.51
CA ILE A 470 19.70 -11.28 -8.99
C ILE A 470 20.75 -10.48 -8.22
N GLY A 471 20.51 -9.18 -7.99
CA GLY A 471 21.33 -8.35 -7.11
C GLY A 471 21.46 -8.95 -5.71
N LEU A 472 20.34 -9.35 -5.10
CA LEU A 472 20.28 -10.03 -3.81
C LEU A 472 21.08 -11.33 -3.81
N ALA A 473 20.94 -12.16 -4.85
CA ALA A 473 21.70 -13.41 -4.98
C ALA A 473 23.21 -13.17 -5.10
N ARG A 474 23.65 -12.14 -5.84
CA ARG A 474 25.07 -11.72 -5.89
C ARG A 474 25.56 -11.32 -4.49
N CYS A 475 24.77 -10.54 -3.75
CA CYS A 475 25.11 -10.15 -2.38
C CYS A 475 25.24 -11.38 -1.45
N LEU A 476 24.34 -12.36 -1.56
CA LEU A 476 24.40 -13.60 -0.77
C LEU A 476 25.64 -14.46 -1.10
N VAL A 477 26.01 -14.57 -2.38
CA VAL A 477 27.25 -15.26 -2.80
C VAL A 477 28.48 -14.56 -2.24
N HIS A 478 28.55 -13.22 -2.33
CA HIS A 478 29.66 -12.46 -1.76
C HIS A 478 29.69 -12.52 -0.21
N LEU A 479 28.52 -12.57 0.44
CA LEU A 479 28.40 -12.80 1.89
C LEU A 479 29.02 -14.16 2.28
N ARG A 480 28.74 -15.22 1.52
CA ARG A 480 29.33 -16.55 1.76
C ARG A 480 30.85 -16.55 1.56
N ALA A 481 31.32 -15.92 0.49
CA ALA A 481 32.75 -15.76 0.19
C ALA A 481 33.49 -14.85 1.18
N MET A 482 32.76 -14.04 1.95
CA MET A 482 33.28 -13.04 2.90
C MET A 482 34.14 -11.95 2.24
N ASP A 483 33.85 -11.60 0.99
CA ASP A 483 34.50 -10.48 0.29
C ASP A 483 33.75 -9.17 0.56
N ARG A 484 34.33 -8.33 1.42
CA ARG A 484 33.77 -7.04 1.80
C ARG A 484 33.65 -6.07 0.62
N SER A 485 34.63 -6.05 -0.28
CA SER A 485 34.68 -5.05 -1.35
C SER A 485 33.62 -5.31 -2.42
N ALA A 486 33.53 -6.55 -2.88
CA ALA A 486 32.52 -6.98 -3.84
C ALA A 486 31.11 -6.91 -3.24
N PHE A 487 30.94 -7.26 -1.97
CA PHE A 487 29.66 -7.16 -1.27
C PHE A 487 29.12 -5.72 -1.21
N MET A 488 29.94 -4.76 -0.77
CA MET A 488 29.52 -3.35 -0.69
C MET A 488 29.18 -2.77 -2.07
N SER A 489 29.96 -3.15 -3.10
CA SER A 489 29.67 -2.75 -4.49
C SER A 489 28.35 -3.34 -5.00
N ALA A 490 28.10 -4.62 -4.72
CA ALA A 490 26.87 -5.29 -5.16
C ALA A 490 25.61 -4.71 -4.49
N ILE A 491 25.68 -4.38 -3.20
CA ILE A 491 24.57 -3.74 -2.49
C ILE A 491 24.32 -2.32 -2.97
N SER A 492 25.38 -1.52 -3.12
CA SER A 492 25.29 -0.18 -3.69
C SER A 492 24.57 -0.20 -5.04
N HIS A 493 24.94 -1.13 -5.90
CA HIS A 493 24.38 -1.24 -7.25
C HIS A 493 22.92 -1.73 -7.24
N THR A 494 22.58 -2.67 -6.35
CA THR A 494 21.19 -3.14 -6.19
C THR A 494 20.29 -2.05 -5.62
N ARG A 495 20.77 -1.27 -4.65
CA ARG A 495 20.06 -0.12 -4.07
C ARG A 495 19.80 0.97 -5.12
N ASP A 496 20.77 1.25 -5.98
CA ASP A 496 20.63 2.21 -7.08
C ASP A 496 19.52 1.81 -8.07
N GLY A 497 19.33 0.52 -8.31
CA GLY A 497 18.23 0.00 -9.14
C GLY A 497 16.84 0.24 -8.56
N LEU A 498 16.71 0.38 -7.24
CA LEU A 498 15.42 0.60 -6.55
C LEU A 498 15.00 2.08 -6.47
N LEU A 499 15.96 3.00 -6.53
CA LEU A 499 15.72 4.44 -6.39
C LEU A 499 14.68 5.02 -7.38
N PRO A 500 14.65 4.64 -8.67
CA PRO A 500 13.64 5.14 -9.61
C PRO A 500 12.21 4.74 -9.20
N PHE A 501 12.02 3.49 -8.77
CA PHE A 501 10.71 2.96 -8.36
C PHE A 501 10.23 3.61 -7.07
N LEU A 502 11.13 3.80 -6.10
CA LEU A 502 10.83 4.50 -4.85
C LEU A 502 10.41 5.95 -5.12
N GLY A 503 11.15 6.66 -5.98
CA GLY A 503 10.85 8.05 -6.35
C GLY A 503 9.45 8.18 -6.96
N ALA A 504 9.08 7.30 -7.90
CA ALA A 504 7.76 7.30 -8.52
C ALA A 504 6.64 6.93 -7.53
N ALA A 505 6.82 5.88 -6.73
CA ALA A 505 5.79 5.40 -5.81
C ALA A 505 5.54 6.37 -4.64
N SER A 506 6.60 7.01 -4.14
CA SER A 506 6.52 7.95 -3.00
C SER A 506 5.68 9.20 -3.28
N MET A 507 5.50 9.57 -4.55
CA MET A 507 4.65 10.71 -4.92
C MET A 507 3.16 10.43 -4.75
N GLU A 508 2.76 9.16 -4.75
CA GLU A 508 1.34 8.79 -4.68
C GLU A 508 0.91 8.41 -3.27
N SER A 509 1.60 7.44 -2.64
CA SER A 509 1.30 7.01 -1.27
C SER A 509 2.43 6.16 -0.68
N TYR A 510 2.45 6.08 0.65
CA TYR A 510 3.34 5.16 1.36
C TYR A 510 3.01 3.68 1.05
N GLU A 511 1.73 3.33 0.95
CA GLU A 511 1.27 1.97 0.62
C GLU A 511 1.85 1.48 -0.71
N ARG A 512 1.92 2.35 -1.72
CA ARG A 512 2.51 2.00 -3.01
C ARG A 512 4.03 1.91 -2.98
N ALA A 513 4.69 2.72 -2.15
CA ALA A 513 6.14 2.65 -1.94
C ALA A 513 6.55 1.43 -1.11
N TYR A 514 5.61 0.86 -0.33
CA TYR A 514 5.86 -0.18 0.65
C TYR A 514 6.63 -1.40 0.13
N PRO A 515 6.31 -2.01 -1.04
CA PRO A 515 7.09 -3.15 -1.56
C PRO A 515 8.56 -2.81 -1.81
N THR A 516 8.85 -1.57 -2.26
CA THR A 516 10.22 -1.12 -2.50
C THR A 516 10.96 -0.87 -1.18
N ILE A 517 10.24 -0.41 -0.14
CA ILE A 517 10.80 -0.24 1.21
C ILE A 517 11.13 -1.61 1.84
N VAL A 518 10.28 -2.62 1.64
CA VAL A 518 10.59 -4.01 2.05
C VAL A 518 11.86 -4.51 1.36
N GLN A 519 12.06 -4.20 0.09
CA GLN A 519 13.30 -4.52 -0.64
C GLN A 519 14.53 -3.79 -0.07
N LEU A 520 14.39 -2.54 0.37
CA LEU A 520 15.46 -1.82 1.06
C LEU A 520 15.74 -2.40 2.46
N GLN A 521 14.71 -2.87 3.16
CA GLN A 521 14.87 -3.59 4.42
C GLN A 521 15.65 -4.89 4.23
N LEU A 522 15.38 -5.67 3.17
CA LEU A 522 16.15 -6.87 2.82
C LEU A 522 17.65 -6.57 2.64
N LEU A 523 17.98 -5.50 1.92
CA LEU A 523 19.38 -5.09 1.72
C LEU A 523 20.05 -4.67 3.03
N SER A 524 19.31 -3.99 3.91
CA SER A 524 19.83 -3.54 5.20
C SER A 524 20.00 -4.69 6.19
N ASP A 525 19.09 -5.67 6.18
CA ASP A 525 19.24 -6.94 6.92
C ASP A 525 20.50 -7.69 6.45
N LEU A 526 20.78 -7.69 5.14
CA LEU A 526 22.01 -8.26 4.59
C LEU A 526 23.26 -7.52 5.06
N GLU A 527 23.31 -6.19 4.96
CA GLU A 527 24.44 -5.37 5.44
C GLU A 527 24.70 -5.66 6.92
N ARG A 528 23.65 -5.62 7.74
CA ARG A 528 23.77 -5.90 9.19
C ARG A 528 24.26 -7.32 9.46
N SER A 529 23.76 -8.30 8.71
CA SER A 529 24.22 -9.68 8.82
C SER A 529 25.71 -9.81 8.46
N PHE A 530 26.14 -9.15 7.38
CA PHE A 530 27.55 -9.16 6.95
C PHE A 530 28.45 -8.56 8.02
N GLU A 531 28.10 -7.40 8.58
CA GLU A 531 28.89 -6.74 9.63
C GLU A 531 29.10 -7.62 10.86
N LEU A 532 28.02 -8.19 11.40
CA LEU A 532 28.07 -9.05 12.59
C LEU A 532 28.86 -10.34 12.34
N LEU A 533 28.69 -10.95 11.16
CA LEU A 533 29.37 -12.20 10.81
C LEU A 533 30.84 -12.00 10.45
N PHE A 534 31.17 -10.87 9.81
CA PHE A 534 32.54 -10.45 9.54
C PHE A 534 33.28 -10.13 10.84
N ALA A 535 32.64 -9.42 11.77
CA ALA A 535 33.17 -9.19 13.11
C ALA A 535 33.31 -10.51 13.90
N MET A 536 32.38 -11.46 13.78
CA MET A 536 32.52 -12.77 14.41
C MET A 536 33.78 -13.51 13.95
N LYS A 537 34.04 -13.57 12.64
CA LYS A 537 35.20 -14.29 12.08
C LYS A 537 36.54 -13.62 12.40
N ASN A 538 36.59 -12.29 12.47
CA ASN A 538 37.84 -11.54 12.64
C ASN A 538 38.11 -11.13 14.10
N GLU A 539 37.07 -10.82 14.87
CA GLU A 539 37.16 -10.28 16.25
C GLU A 539 36.69 -11.28 17.32
N GLY A 540 36.13 -12.44 16.92
CA GLY A 540 35.81 -13.53 17.85
C GLY A 540 34.56 -13.31 18.73
N LEU A 541 33.60 -12.48 18.30
CA LEU A 541 32.36 -12.22 19.04
C LEU A 541 31.48 -13.49 19.15
N CYS A 542 31.45 -14.13 20.32
CA CYS A 542 30.68 -15.35 20.58
C CYS A 542 29.15 -15.14 20.53
N ASN A 543 28.65 -13.94 20.84
CA ASN A 543 27.20 -13.66 20.92
C ASN A 543 26.58 -13.15 19.61
N ALA A 544 27.37 -12.98 18.55
CA ALA A 544 26.91 -12.35 17.30
C ALA A 544 25.72 -13.08 16.65
N LYS A 545 25.63 -14.41 16.80
CA LYS A 545 24.54 -15.23 16.26
C LYS A 545 23.21 -14.98 16.98
N GLU A 546 23.25 -14.88 18.31
CA GLU A 546 22.05 -14.61 19.11
C GLU A 546 21.56 -13.19 18.92
N THR A 547 22.47 -12.21 18.89
CA THR A 547 22.11 -10.80 18.61
C THR A 547 21.50 -10.66 17.23
N LEU A 548 22.05 -11.33 16.21
CA LEU A 548 21.51 -11.33 14.86
C LEU A 548 20.11 -11.95 14.81
N HIS A 549 19.88 -13.08 15.49
CA HIS A 549 18.55 -13.69 15.57
C HIS A 549 17.54 -12.75 16.23
N CYS A 550 17.90 -12.09 17.34
CA CYS A 550 17.02 -11.14 18.04
C CYS A 550 16.72 -9.89 17.19
N GLU A 551 17.75 -9.23 16.64
CA GLU A 551 17.59 -8.02 15.82
C GLU A 551 16.67 -8.29 14.62
N LEU A 552 16.93 -9.36 13.86
CA LEU A 552 16.12 -9.71 12.69
C LEU A 552 14.68 -10.11 13.07
N SER A 553 14.51 -10.79 14.21
CA SER A 553 13.18 -11.16 14.73
C SER A 553 12.37 -9.94 15.15
N ASP A 554 12.99 -8.94 15.78
CA ASP A 554 12.30 -7.72 16.21
C ASP A 554 11.91 -6.85 15.01
N ARG A 555 12.79 -6.74 14.01
CA ARG A 555 12.52 -5.98 12.78
C ARG A 555 11.32 -6.51 11.99
N ILE A 556 11.12 -7.83 11.92
CA ILE A 556 9.96 -8.41 11.23
C ILE A 556 8.64 -8.06 11.94
N GLN A 557 8.64 -7.86 13.27
CA GLN A 557 7.40 -7.57 14.00
C GLN A 557 6.74 -6.24 13.61
N ILE A 558 7.54 -5.29 13.13
CA ILE A 558 7.10 -3.94 12.72
C ILE A 558 6.43 -3.98 11.33
N THR A 559 6.79 -4.95 10.50
CA THR A 559 6.26 -5.11 9.14
C THR A 559 4.79 -5.57 9.13
N GLU A 560 4.08 -5.25 8.06
CA GLU A 560 2.72 -5.74 7.79
C GLU A 560 2.62 -7.27 7.93
N TYR A 561 1.55 -7.78 8.55
CA TYR A 561 1.33 -9.21 8.77
C TYR A 561 0.74 -9.91 7.53
N THR A 562 1.40 -9.77 6.38
CA THR A 562 0.93 -10.34 5.10
C THR A 562 1.92 -11.36 4.55
N PRO A 563 1.48 -12.51 3.99
CA PRO A 563 2.38 -13.53 3.47
C PRO A 563 3.34 -13.02 2.39
N HIS A 564 2.86 -12.18 1.46
CA HIS A 564 3.66 -11.64 0.35
C HIS A 564 4.85 -10.80 0.81
N THR A 565 4.70 -10.05 1.90
CA THR A 565 5.70 -9.09 2.37
C THR A 565 6.72 -9.77 3.28
N ARG A 566 6.28 -10.75 4.08
CA ARG A 566 7.14 -11.48 5.02
C ARG A 566 7.82 -12.71 4.43
N GLU A 567 7.33 -13.30 3.34
CA GLU A 567 8.00 -14.44 2.69
C GLU A 567 9.43 -14.10 2.23
N PRO A 568 9.69 -12.96 1.54
CA PRO A 568 11.03 -12.59 1.11
C PRO A 568 11.97 -12.35 2.29
N LEU A 569 11.49 -11.68 3.34
CA LEU A 569 12.27 -11.42 4.56
C LEU A 569 12.66 -12.72 5.25
N LEU A 570 11.69 -13.61 5.48
CA LEU A 570 11.94 -14.89 6.13
C LEU A 570 12.79 -15.82 5.26
N SER A 571 12.65 -15.79 3.93
CA SER A 571 13.49 -16.60 3.03
C SER A 571 14.95 -16.14 3.04
N LEU A 572 15.18 -14.82 3.05
CA LEU A 572 16.51 -14.25 3.24
C LEU A 572 17.12 -14.67 4.58
N HIS A 573 16.38 -14.50 5.68
CA HIS A 573 16.85 -14.85 7.01
C HIS A 573 17.21 -16.34 7.09
N ARG A 574 16.36 -17.22 6.54
CA ARG A 574 16.65 -18.66 6.44
C ARG A 574 17.94 -18.95 5.67
N ALA A 575 18.16 -18.27 4.55
CA ALA A 575 19.38 -18.45 3.76
C ALA A 575 20.63 -18.02 4.57
N VAL A 576 20.55 -16.87 5.25
CA VAL A 576 21.64 -16.35 6.10
C VAL A 576 21.92 -17.27 7.29
N PHE A 577 20.88 -17.71 8.02
CA PHE A 577 21.00 -18.64 9.15
C PHE A 577 21.54 -20.01 8.70
N GLY A 578 21.06 -20.51 7.56
CA GLY A 578 21.49 -21.77 6.96
C GLY A 578 22.98 -21.77 6.60
N MET A 579 23.50 -20.68 6.04
CA MET A 579 24.94 -20.52 5.74
C MET A 579 25.84 -20.60 6.97
N HIS A 580 25.31 -20.28 8.16
CA HIS A 580 26.08 -20.20 9.42
C HIS A 580 25.75 -21.33 10.41
N GLY A 581 24.99 -22.34 9.97
CA GLY A 581 24.65 -23.53 10.77
C GLY A 581 23.70 -23.26 11.94
N MET A 582 22.88 -22.20 11.88
CA MET A 582 21.93 -21.85 12.93
C MET A 582 20.58 -22.58 12.74
N HIS A 583 20.56 -23.90 12.97
CA HIS A 583 19.38 -24.73 12.69
C HIS A 583 18.13 -24.33 13.49
N ASP A 584 18.28 -23.93 14.76
CA ASP A 584 17.15 -23.48 15.60
C ASP A 584 16.48 -22.21 15.05
N ALA A 585 17.28 -21.26 14.56
CA ALA A 585 16.80 -20.01 13.94
C ALA A 585 16.14 -20.26 12.57
N VAL A 586 16.64 -21.23 11.81
CA VAL A 586 15.99 -21.67 10.56
C VAL A 586 14.63 -22.30 10.88
N ALA A 587 14.56 -23.16 11.89
CA ALA A 587 13.32 -23.81 12.31
C ALA A 587 12.30 -22.80 12.85
N SER A 588 12.72 -21.81 13.64
CA SER A 588 11.84 -20.74 14.13
C SER A 588 11.26 -19.90 12.98
N SER A 589 12.08 -19.59 11.97
CA SER A 589 11.68 -18.86 10.76
C SER A 589 10.66 -19.63 9.91
N TRP A 590 10.84 -20.96 9.76
CA TRP A 590 9.85 -21.81 9.08
C TRP A 590 8.54 -21.90 9.88
N LEU A 591 8.59 -21.94 11.20
CA LEU A 591 7.38 -21.90 12.03
C LEU A 591 6.65 -20.55 11.95
N SER A 592 7.36 -19.43 11.90
CA SER A 592 6.71 -18.13 11.67
C SER A 592 6.03 -18.06 10.31
N TRP A 593 6.67 -18.63 9.28
CA TRP A 593 6.06 -18.76 7.96
C TRP A 593 4.82 -19.65 7.98
N ALA A 594 4.89 -20.83 8.60
CA ALA A 594 3.75 -21.73 8.75
C ALA A 594 2.57 -21.06 9.47
N LYS A 595 2.83 -20.31 10.55
CA LYS A 595 1.82 -19.54 11.29
C LYS A 595 1.13 -18.49 10.41
N LEU A 596 1.90 -17.80 9.59
CA LEU A 596 1.40 -16.77 8.69
C LEU A 596 0.55 -17.38 7.59
N SER A 597 1.06 -18.38 6.87
CA SER A 597 0.35 -19.10 5.82
C SER A 597 -0.93 -19.76 6.33
N ARG A 598 -0.90 -20.35 7.53
CA ARG A 598 -2.08 -20.94 8.17
C ARG A 598 -3.17 -19.90 8.43
N LYS A 599 -2.83 -18.71 8.96
CA LYS A 599 -3.80 -17.63 9.18
C LYS A 599 -4.35 -17.07 7.86
N ALA A 600 -3.53 -17.06 6.81
CA ALA A 600 -3.94 -16.71 5.45
C ALA A 600 -4.73 -17.84 4.73
N ARG A 601 -5.00 -18.98 5.40
CA ARG A 601 -5.69 -20.17 4.84
C ARG A 601 -4.93 -20.90 3.72
N HIS A 602 -3.65 -20.61 3.51
CA HIS A 602 -2.78 -21.36 2.59
C HIS A 602 -2.26 -22.64 3.27
N PHE A 603 -3.12 -23.66 3.36
CA PHE A 603 -2.82 -24.86 4.15
C PHE A 603 -1.68 -25.72 3.59
N GLN A 604 -1.52 -25.77 2.28
CA GLN A 604 -0.46 -26.58 1.65
C GLN A 604 0.93 -25.99 1.89
N THR A 605 1.08 -24.67 1.72
CA THR A 605 2.35 -23.98 2.00
C THR A 605 2.69 -24.04 3.48
N ALA A 606 1.69 -23.95 4.37
CA ALA A 606 1.86 -24.17 5.79
C ALA A 606 2.33 -25.61 6.11
N SER A 607 1.76 -26.62 5.46
CA SER A 607 2.17 -28.02 5.60
C SER A 607 3.63 -28.23 5.17
N ALA A 608 3.99 -27.69 4.00
CA ALA A 608 5.35 -27.75 3.48
C ALA A 608 6.35 -27.05 4.42
N ALA A 609 6.01 -25.87 4.94
CA ALA A 609 6.84 -25.13 5.89
C ALA A 609 7.05 -25.91 7.20
N ILE A 610 6.01 -26.55 7.72
CA ILE A 610 6.11 -27.42 8.90
C ILE A 610 7.05 -28.59 8.60
N LEU A 611 6.89 -29.26 7.46
CA LEU A 611 7.76 -30.37 7.08
C LEU A 611 9.24 -29.95 7.02
N GLN A 612 9.55 -28.77 6.47
CA GLN A 612 10.92 -28.24 6.46
C GLN A 612 11.42 -27.88 7.86
N ALA A 613 10.58 -27.34 8.73
CA ALA A 613 10.93 -27.11 10.13
C ALA A 613 11.29 -28.43 10.86
N GLY A 614 10.53 -29.50 10.60
CA GLY A 614 10.79 -30.82 11.19
C GLY A 614 12.14 -31.43 10.80
N ARG A 615 12.71 -31.07 9.64
CA ARG A 615 14.05 -31.51 9.22
C ARG A 615 15.18 -30.87 10.02
N CYS A 616 14.96 -29.69 10.60
CA CYS A 616 15.97 -28.90 11.29
C CYS A 616 16.02 -29.17 12.82
N GLN A 617 15.58 -30.36 13.26
CA GLN A 617 15.14 -30.70 14.62
C GLN A 617 13.82 -30.01 15.00
N PRO A 618 12.88 -30.69 15.70
CA PRO A 618 11.58 -30.11 16.02
C PRO A 618 11.74 -29.05 17.13
N PRO A 619 11.62 -27.75 16.82
CA PRO A 619 11.53 -26.72 17.86
C PRO A 619 10.30 -27.01 18.73
N SER A 620 10.32 -26.55 19.97
CA SER A 620 9.25 -26.75 20.95
C SER A 620 7.84 -26.42 20.43
N GLY A 621 7.73 -25.53 19.42
CA GLY A 621 6.46 -25.08 18.83
C GLY A 621 5.99 -25.83 17.58
N PHE A 622 6.72 -26.85 17.13
CA PHE A 622 6.42 -27.62 15.92
C PHE A 622 5.06 -28.32 16.02
N TYR A 623 4.87 -29.14 17.05
CA TYR A 623 3.63 -29.92 17.25
C TYR A 623 2.41 -29.01 17.42
N MET A 624 2.60 -27.84 18.04
CA MET A 624 1.53 -26.86 18.22
C MET A 624 0.99 -26.35 16.87
N GLU A 625 1.87 -25.97 15.93
CA GLU A 625 1.41 -25.49 14.63
C GLU A 625 0.94 -26.61 13.71
N GLN A 626 1.53 -27.80 13.79
CA GLN A 626 1.04 -28.99 13.10
C GLN A 626 -0.41 -29.32 13.51
N ALA A 627 -0.69 -29.34 14.81
CA ALA A 627 -2.03 -29.60 15.30
C ALA A 627 -3.02 -28.51 14.88
N LYS A 628 -2.64 -27.22 14.95
CA LYS A 628 -3.51 -26.11 14.50
C LYS A 628 -3.81 -26.18 13.01
N LEU A 629 -2.85 -26.62 12.20
CA LEU A 629 -3.04 -26.81 10.76
C LEU A 629 -4.08 -27.91 10.50
N LEU A 630 -3.91 -29.08 11.11
CA LEU A 630 -4.83 -30.22 10.96
C LEU A 630 -6.25 -29.87 11.44
N TYR A 631 -6.36 -29.12 12.54
CA TYR A 631 -7.65 -28.67 13.05
C TYR A 631 -8.39 -27.78 12.05
N GLN A 632 -7.68 -26.85 11.39
CA GLN A 632 -8.28 -25.97 10.38
C GLN A 632 -8.57 -26.68 9.05
N GLN A 633 -7.82 -27.73 8.70
CA GLN A 633 -8.12 -28.60 7.57
C GLN A 633 -9.34 -29.49 7.78
N GLY A 634 -9.90 -29.55 9.00
CA GLY A 634 -11.08 -30.35 9.35
C GLY A 634 -10.78 -31.69 10.02
N HIS A 635 -9.50 -32.10 10.13
CA HIS A 635 -9.08 -33.34 10.78
C HIS A 635 -8.99 -33.19 12.31
N LYS A 636 -10.10 -32.78 12.94
CA LYS A 636 -10.13 -32.34 14.35
C LYS A 636 -9.71 -33.41 15.36
N THR A 637 -10.11 -34.66 15.17
CA THR A 637 -9.76 -35.79 16.05
C THR A 637 -8.25 -36.05 16.06
N THR A 638 -7.62 -36.05 14.89
CA THR A 638 -6.16 -36.23 14.77
C THR A 638 -5.39 -35.09 15.40
N ALA A 639 -5.88 -33.85 15.25
CA ALA A 639 -5.29 -32.67 15.86
C ALA A 639 -5.35 -32.75 17.40
N ILE A 640 -6.48 -33.16 17.97
CA ILE A 640 -6.65 -33.32 19.41
C ILE A 640 -5.71 -34.41 19.95
N ALA A 641 -5.63 -35.56 19.29
CA ALA A 641 -4.73 -36.64 19.71
C ALA A 641 -3.25 -36.20 19.77
N ILE A 642 -2.79 -35.41 18.79
CA ILE A 642 -1.41 -34.87 18.78
C ILE A 642 -1.15 -33.92 19.95
N VAL A 643 -2.17 -33.16 20.38
CA VAL A 643 -2.04 -32.18 21.46
C VAL A 643 -2.17 -32.85 22.84
N GLU A 644 -3.04 -33.86 22.98
CA GLU A 644 -3.20 -34.62 24.23
C GLU A 644 -2.03 -35.56 24.50
N SER A 645 -1.46 -36.14 23.44
CA SER A 645 -0.29 -37.01 23.51
C SER A 645 0.89 -36.41 22.72
N PRO A 646 1.52 -35.33 23.22
CA PRO A 646 2.76 -34.88 22.62
C PRO A 646 3.78 -36.03 22.70
N PRO A 647 4.51 -36.34 21.61
CA PRO A 647 5.45 -37.45 21.62
C PRO A 647 6.51 -37.26 22.71
N LYS A 648 6.98 -38.39 23.27
CA LYS A 648 7.87 -38.47 24.45
C LYS A 648 9.16 -37.66 24.32
N ASP A 649 9.54 -37.23 23.13
CA ASP A 649 10.70 -36.35 22.87
C ASP A 649 10.58 -34.98 23.57
N LEU A 650 9.36 -34.49 23.83
CA LEU A 650 9.12 -33.28 24.63
C LEU A 650 9.24 -33.49 26.15
N ALA A 651 9.33 -34.74 26.61
CA ALA A 651 9.42 -35.08 28.04
C ALA A 651 10.86 -35.06 28.58
N VAL A 652 11.88 -35.10 27.71
CA VAL A 652 13.28 -35.29 28.10
C VAL A 652 14.02 -33.96 28.34
N ILE A 653 13.46 -32.82 27.95
CA ILE A 653 14.12 -31.51 28.06
C ILE A 653 13.35 -30.62 29.04
N GLU A 654 13.73 -30.68 30.32
CA GLU A 654 13.23 -29.81 31.40
C GLU A 654 13.78 -28.38 31.28
N GLY A 655 13.37 -27.66 30.23
CA GLY A 655 13.62 -26.22 30.07
C GLY A 655 12.38 -25.39 30.38
N SER A 656 12.54 -24.20 30.98
CA SER A 656 11.46 -23.23 31.27
C SER A 656 10.60 -22.90 30.04
N GLN A 657 11.20 -22.82 28.84
CA GLN A 657 10.46 -22.56 27.59
C GLN A 657 9.63 -23.75 27.07
N VAL A 658 9.94 -24.99 27.49
CA VAL A 658 9.22 -26.21 27.08
C VAL A 658 7.97 -26.42 27.94
N CYS A 659 8.07 -26.13 29.25
CA CYS A 659 6.92 -26.09 30.16
C CYS A 659 5.87 -25.07 29.66
N ASP A 660 6.34 -23.89 29.25
CA ASP A 660 5.53 -22.82 28.66
C ASP A 660 4.72 -23.22 27.42
N GLN A 661 5.24 -24.14 26.61
CA GLN A 661 4.60 -24.58 25.37
C GLN A 661 3.71 -25.81 25.59
N ARG A 662 4.09 -26.71 26.49
CA ARG A 662 3.23 -27.80 26.96
C ARG A 662 1.94 -27.25 27.55
N ALA A 663 2.03 -26.22 28.40
CA ALA A 663 0.87 -25.60 29.01
C ALA A 663 -0.06 -24.95 27.97
N LYS A 664 0.50 -24.31 26.93
CA LYS A 664 -0.29 -23.76 25.80
C LYS A 664 -0.94 -24.84 24.97
N MET A 665 -0.28 -25.98 24.77
CA MET A 665 -0.84 -27.14 24.09
C MET A 665 -2.00 -27.73 24.90
N GLN A 666 -1.83 -27.92 26.20
CA GLN A 666 -2.92 -28.42 27.06
C GLN A 666 -4.12 -27.47 27.08
N LEU A 667 -3.91 -26.15 27.19
CA LEU A 667 -5.00 -25.17 27.04
C LEU A 667 -5.72 -25.35 25.69
N LEU A 668 -4.96 -25.52 24.61
CA LEU A 668 -5.52 -25.73 23.28
C LEU A 668 -6.33 -27.03 23.21
N ALA A 669 -5.84 -28.14 23.77
CA ALA A 669 -6.57 -29.41 23.85
C ALA A 669 -7.91 -29.23 24.54
N VAL A 670 -7.94 -28.59 25.70
CA VAL A 670 -9.19 -28.39 26.45
C VAL A 670 -10.17 -27.51 25.67
N THR A 671 -9.70 -26.41 25.06
CA THR A 671 -10.55 -25.56 24.21
C THR A 671 -11.10 -26.30 22.97
N TRP A 672 -10.32 -27.22 22.40
CA TRP A 672 -10.75 -27.99 21.23
C TRP A 672 -11.69 -29.11 21.61
N ASN A 673 -11.42 -29.82 22.71
CA ASN A 673 -12.32 -30.82 23.29
C ASN A 673 -13.69 -30.23 23.60
N GLN A 674 -13.71 -29.00 24.14
CA GLN A 674 -14.93 -28.20 24.30
C GLN A 674 -15.61 -27.92 22.95
N ALA A 675 -14.86 -27.48 21.93
CA ALA A 675 -15.44 -27.13 20.63
C ALA A 675 -15.96 -28.34 19.83
N THR A 676 -15.39 -29.53 20.06
CA THR A 676 -15.79 -30.78 19.40
C THR A 676 -16.74 -31.64 20.23
N ASN A 677 -17.09 -31.24 21.46
CA ASN A 677 -17.92 -32.00 22.41
C ASN A 677 -17.49 -33.46 22.59
N GLN A 678 -16.17 -33.72 22.57
CA GLN A 678 -15.64 -35.09 22.65
C GLN A 678 -15.56 -35.62 24.09
N LYS A 679 -15.42 -34.72 25.08
CA LYS A 679 -15.36 -35.04 26.51
C LYS A 679 -16.60 -34.51 27.25
N GLN A 680 -16.89 -35.10 28.40
CA GLN A 680 -17.98 -34.65 29.24
C GLN A 680 -17.67 -33.29 29.89
N ALA A 681 -18.70 -32.48 30.15
CA ALA A 681 -18.52 -31.14 30.72
C ALA A 681 -17.78 -31.15 32.07
N LYS A 682 -17.95 -32.20 32.90
CA LYS A 682 -17.27 -32.34 34.18
C LYS A 682 -15.75 -32.58 34.03
N GLU A 683 -15.36 -33.38 33.04
CA GLU A 683 -13.95 -33.66 32.74
C GLU A 683 -13.26 -32.40 32.21
N VAL A 684 -13.94 -31.63 31.35
CA VAL A 684 -13.43 -30.35 30.84
C VAL A 684 -13.23 -29.32 31.96
N ILE A 685 -14.13 -29.26 32.95
CA ILE A 685 -13.95 -28.38 34.12
C ILE A 685 -12.73 -28.82 34.94
N SER A 686 -12.58 -30.12 35.21
CA SER A 686 -11.41 -30.65 35.92
C SER A 686 -10.11 -30.32 35.19
N ASP A 687 -10.09 -30.51 33.86
CA ASP A 687 -8.93 -30.20 33.03
C ASP A 687 -8.55 -28.69 33.11
N TYR A 688 -9.54 -27.78 33.17
CA TYR A 688 -9.30 -26.34 33.38
C TYR A 688 -8.82 -26.01 34.80
N GLU A 689 -9.37 -26.66 35.83
CA GLU A 689 -8.94 -26.49 37.23
C GLU A 689 -7.49 -26.93 37.42
N ASP A 690 -7.09 -28.05 36.80
CA ASP A 690 -5.71 -28.54 36.80
C ASP A 690 -4.77 -27.60 36.03
N LEU A 691 -5.24 -26.99 34.94
CA LEU A 691 -4.49 -25.94 34.26
C LEU A 691 -4.27 -24.73 35.17
N ILE A 692 -5.31 -24.25 35.87
CA ILE A 692 -5.18 -23.11 36.78
C ILE A 692 -4.13 -23.38 37.87
N ARG A 693 -4.09 -24.61 38.41
CA ARG A 693 -3.05 -25.03 39.37
C ARG A 693 -1.65 -24.98 38.77
N MET A 694 -1.47 -25.44 37.53
CA MET A 694 -0.17 -25.37 36.85
C MET A 694 0.26 -23.94 36.49
N TYR A 695 -0.68 -23.00 36.34
CA TYR A 695 -0.40 -21.63 35.91
C TYR A 695 -0.18 -20.63 37.06
N GLN A 696 -0.33 -21.03 38.34
CA GLN A 696 -0.17 -20.15 39.51
C GLN A 696 1.18 -19.40 39.56
N ASP A 697 2.25 -19.99 39.01
CA ASP A 697 3.60 -19.41 39.03
C ASP A 697 3.97 -18.58 37.78
N SER A 698 3.07 -18.46 36.79
CA SER A 698 3.39 -17.91 35.47
C SER A 698 2.81 -16.50 35.19
N ARG A 699 3.43 -15.76 34.27
CA ARG A 699 3.05 -14.37 33.86
C ARG A 699 1.54 -14.14 33.72
N THR A 700 1.08 -13.00 34.25
CA THR A 700 -0.29 -12.45 34.29
C THR A 700 -1.09 -12.59 32.98
N GLU A 701 -0.50 -12.33 31.81
CA GLU A 701 -1.22 -12.39 30.52
C GLU A 701 -1.71 -13.81 30.11
N ARG A 702 -1.16 -14.87 30.69
CA ARG A 702 -1.50 -16.26 30.31
C ARG A 702 -2.62 -16.81 31.18
N GLN A 703 -2.56 -16.48 32.45
CA GLN A 703 -3.62 -16.71 33.41
C GLN A 703 -4.93 -16.02 32.96
N GLU A 704 -4.84 -14.82 32.36
CA GLU A 704 -5.98 -14.15 31.72
C GLU A 704 -6.69 -15.06 30.70
N LYS A 705 -5.95 -15.71 29.80
CA LYS A 705 -6.54 -16.55 28.74
C LYS A 705 -7.19 -17.83 29.26
N VAL A 706 -6.59 -18.44 30.28
CA VAL A 706 -7.12 -19.68 30.88
C VAL A 706 -8.42 -19.38 31.61
N HIS A 707 -8.44 -18.33 32.44
CA HIS A 707 -9.65 -17.89 33.15
C HIS A 707 -10.74 -17.42 32.19
N PHE A 708 -10.37 -16.69 31.13
CA PHE A 708 -11.31 -16.31 30.08
C PHE A 708 -11.89 -17.51 29.34
N ALA A 709 -11.06 -18.51 28.96
CA ALA A 709 -11.52 -19.72 28.31
C ALA A 709 -12.47 -20.54 29.20
N LEU A 710 -12.15 -20.67 30.49
CA LEU A 710 -13.03 -21.31 31.47
C LEU A 710 -14.35 -20.54 31.62
N ALA A 711 -14.30 -19.21 31.80
CA ALA A 711 -15.49 -18.39 31.97
C ALA A 711 -16.41 -18.45 30.74
N THR A 712 -15.85 -18.39 29.54
CA THR A 712 -16.63 -18.53 28.29
C THR A 712 -17.20 -19.94 28.11
N PHE A 713 -16.53 -20.99 28.59
CA PHE A 713 -17.07 -22.35 28.59
C PHE A 713 -18.26 -22.48 29.55
N LEU A 714 -18.09 -22.04 30.79
CA LEU A 714 -19.13 -22.08 31.80
C LEU A 714 -20.34 -21.21 31.39
N ASP A 715 -20.12 -20.08 30.73
CA ASP A 715 -21.17 -19.23 30.17
C ASP A 715 -21.94 -19.94 29.03
N LYS A 716 -21.24 -20.64 28.12
CA LYS A 716 -21.91 -21.47 27.10
C LYS A 716 -22.73 -22.60 27.73
N LEU A 717 -22.19 -23.25 28.75
CA LEU A 717 -22.89 -24.30 29.49
C LEU A 717 -24.14 -23.75 30.18
N LEU A 718 -24.04 -22.57 30.80
CA LEU A 718 -25.16 -21.85 31.42
C LEU A 718 -26.25 -21.50 30.41
N ASN A 719 -25.86 -21.03 29.22
CA ASN A 719 -26.81 -20.73 28.15
C ASN A 719 -27.47 -22.01 27.60
N GLY A 720 -26.74 -23.13 27.53
CA GLY A 720 -27.29 -24.44 27.19
C GLY A 720 -28.37 -24.87 28.18
N TYR A 721 -28.09 -24.81 29.48
CA TYR A 721 -29.09 -25.10 30.52
C TYR A 721 -30.30 -24.15 30.45
N ARG A 722 -30.08 -22.86 30.16
CA ARG A 722 -31.17 -21.88 29.95
C ARG A 722 -32.04 -22.24 28.74
N GLN A 723 -31.46 -22.72 27.63
CA GLN A 723 -32.21 -23.12 26.43
C GLN A 723 -33.01 -24.41 26.67
N GLU A 724 -32.39 -25.43 27.26
CA GLU A 724 -33.08 -26.67 27.63
C GLU A 724 -34.29 -26.40 28.55
N MET A 725 -34.17 -25.41 29.44
CA MET A 725 -35.28 -25.00 30.28
C MET A 725 -36.41 -24.35 29.49
N LYS A 726 -36.10 -23.43 28.56
CA LYS A 726 -37.12 -22.80 27.72
C LYS A 726 -37.83 -23.84 26.86
N GLU A 727 -37.09 -24.79 26.29
CA GLU A 727 -37.65 -25.89 25.50
C GLU A 727 -38.53 -26.79 26.36
N LYS A 728 -38.07 -27.23 27.54
CA LYS A 728 -38.87 -28.03 28.47
C LYS A 728 -40.11 -27.27 28.97
N MET A 729 -40.03 -25.96 29.21
CA MET A 729 -41.19 -25.13 29.57
C MET A 729 -42.18 -25.01 28.42
N ILE A 730 -41.72 -24.92 27.17
CA ILE A 730 -42.58 -24.89 25.98
C ILE A 730 -43.23 -26.27 25.77
N GLU A 731 -42.49 -27.36 25.95
CA GLU A 731 -43.02 -28.73 25.89
C GLU A 731 -44.02 -29.02 27.02
N GLU A 732 -43.71 -28.59 28.25
CA GLU A 732 -44.60 -28.69 29.40
C GLU A 732 -45.86 -27.82 29.19
N ALA A 733 -45.74 -26.61 28.62
CA ALA A 733 -46.88 -25.77 28.28
C ALA A 733 -47.74 -26.37 27.14
N ALA A 734 -47.11 -27.05 26.17
CA ALA A 734 -47.81 -27.76 25.10
C ALA A 734 -48.57 -28.99 25.63
N ARG A 735 -47.97 -29.76 26.56
CA ARG A 735 -48.63 -30.90 27.22
C ARG A 735 -49.72 -30.47 28.22
N ASN A 736 -49.48 -29.39 28.97
CA ASN A 736 -50.44 -28.87 29.96
C ASN A 736 -51.67 -28.19 29.33
N ASN A 737 -51.64 -27.88 28.03
CA ASN A 737 -52.84 -27.48 27.30
C ASN A 737 -53.85 -28.63 27.13
N GLU A 738 -53.42 -29.89 27.26
CA GLU A 738 -54.31 -31.07 27.24
C GLU A 738 -54.81 -31.46 28.66
N ASP A 739 -54.00 -31.27 29.72
CA ASP A 739 -54.34 -31.62 31.11
C ASP A 739 -54.45 -30.39 32.02
N LYS A 740 -55.63 -29.75 32.02
CA LYS A 740 -55.92 -28.46 32.68
C LYS A 740 -56.02 -28.45 34.22
N GLN A 741 -55.58 -29.48 34.95
CA GLN A 741 -55.92 -29.59 36.40
C GLN A 741 -54.80 -29.92 37.40
N ARG A 742 -53.50 -29.90 37.04
CA ARG A 742 -52.42 -29.99 38.06
C ARG A 742 -51.24 -29.07 37.76
N ALA A 743 -51.37 -27.78 38.07
CA ALA A 743 -50.27 -26.82 37.98
C ALA A 743 -50.21 -25.93 39.24
N THR A 744 -49.81 -26.49 40.38
CA THR A 744 -49.52 -25.72 41.61
C THR A 744 -48.25 -26.19 42.35
N THR A 745 -47.41 -27.01 41.73
CA THR A 745 -46.09 -27.36 42.27
C THR A 745 -45.03 -27.09 41.22
N ALA A 746 -44.03 -26.25 41.54
CA ALA A 746 -42.90 -25.97 40.67
C ALA A 746 -42.36 -27.26 40.04
N SER A 747 -42.34 -27.31 38.71
CA SER A 747 -41.91 -28.48 37.94
C SER A 747 -40.53 -28.95 38.45
N PRO A 748 -40.28 -30.28 38.56
CA PRO A 748 -38.97 -30.82 38.96
C PRO A 748 -37.79 -30.29 38.10
N SER A 749 -38.07 -29.94 36.84
CA SER A 749 -37.17 -29.27 35.89
C SER A 749 -36.69 -27.90 36.41
N MET A 750 -37.58 -27.11 37.03
CA MET A 750 -37.29 -25.77 37.54
C MET A 750 -36.36 -25.80 38.77
N LYS A 751 -36.50 -26.80 39.64
CA LYS A 751 -35.62 -26.98 40.81
C LYS A 751 -34.21 -27.41 40.42
N MET A 752 -34.07 -28.34 39.45
CA MET A 752 -32.74 -28.76 38.96
C MET A 752 -31.99 -27.60 38.28
N PHE A 753 -32.71 -26.74 37.56
CA PHE A 753 -32.11 -25.57 36.95
C PHE A 753 -31.65 -24.52 37.97
N GLN A 754 -32.44 -24.27 39.03
CA GLN A 754 -32.04 -23.38 40.12
C GLN A 754 -30.76 -23.87 40.83
N THR A 755 -30.62 -25.19 41.04
CA THR A 755 -29.38 -25.76 41.60
C THR A 755 -28.19 -25.63 40.64
N HIS A 756 -28.39 -25.85 39.34
CA HIS A 756 -27.32 -25.68 38.35
C HIS A 756 -26.90 -24.21 38.16
N LEU A 757 -27.86 -23.27 38.24
CA LEU A 757 -27.59 -21.83 38.26
C LEU A 757 -26.76 -21.43 39.48
N ALA A 758 -27.15 -21.90 40.67
CA ALA A 758 -26.46 -21.58 41.92
C ALA A 758 -25.00 -22.07 41.95
N ASP A 759 -24.71 -23.22 41.33
CA ASP A 759 -23.36 -23.80 41.33
C ASP A 759 -22.42 -23.21 40.26
N ILE A 760 -22.94 -22.85 39.08
CA ILE A 760 -22.12 -22.49 37.91
C ILE A 760 -21.94 -20.97 37.81
N LEU A 761 -22.97 -20.18 38.12
CA LEU A 761 -22.93 -18.73 37.93
C LEU A 761 -21.84 -18.02 38.76
N PRO A 762 -21.63 -18.33 40.06
CA PRO A 762 -20.54 -17.73 40.82
C PRO A 762 -19.17 -18.03 40.21
N LYS A 763 -18.97 -19.26 39.70
CA LYS A 763 -17.72 -19.66 39.03
C LYS A 763 -17.49 -18.92 37.71
N VAL A 764 -18.56 -18.61 36.96
CA VAL A 764 -18.46 -17.79 35.74
C VAL A 764 -18.02 -16.36 36.06
N LEU A 765 -18.63 -15.76 37.08
CA LEU A 765 -18.33 -14.40 37.52
C LEU A 765 -16.91 -14.29 38.07
N ASP A 766 -16.49 -15.27 38.89
CA ASP A 766 -15.13 -15.36 39.43
C ASP A 766 -14.10 -15.57 38.31
N GLY A 767 -14.42 -16.40 37.29
CA GLY A 767 -13.57 -16.57 36.11
C GLY A 767 -13.39 -15.29 35.29
N TYR A 768 -14.47 -14.53 35.03
CA TYR A 768 -14.36 -13.25 34.33
C TYR A 768 -13.65 -12.17 35.17
N ALA A 769 -13.90 -12.12 36.48
CA ALA A 769 -13.23 -11.20 37.40
C ALA A 769 -11.73 -11.50 37.51
N SER A 770 -11.37 -12.78 37.66
CA SER A 770 -9.98 -13.24 37.69
C SER A 770 -9.26 -12.98 36.35
N SER A 771 -9.96 -13.13 35.23
CA SER A 771 -9.43 -12.73 33.92
C SER A 771 -9.12 -11.23 33.86
N LEU A 772 -10.03 -10.37 34.34
CA LEU A 772 -9.84 -8.91 34.35
C LEU A 772 -8.72 -8.47 35.31
N ALA A 773 -8.54 -9.17 36.44
CA ALA A 773 -7.45 -8.91 37.38
C ALA A 773 -6.07 -9.27 36.79
N CYS A 774 -6.03 -10.24 35.88
CA CYS A 774 -4.79 -10.73 35.28
C CYS A 774 -4.36 -9.96 34.03
N GLY A 775 -5.28 -9.32 33.27
CA GLY A 775 -4.87 -8.61 32.05
C GLY A 775 -5.97 -7.86 31.31
N SER A 776 -5.56 -7.21 30.21
CA SER A 776 -6.38 -6.23 29.48
C SER A 776 -6.81 -6.65 28.07
N LYS A 777 -6.39 -7.83 27.59
CA LYS A 777 -6.62 -8.25 26.19
C LYS A 777 -8.09 -8.56 25.91
N HIS A 778 -8.82 -9.05 26.91
CA HIS A 778 -10.21 -9.48 26.77
C HIS A 778 -11.25 -8.53 27.40
N ILE A 779 -10.85 -7.31 27.82
CA ILE A 779 -11.73 -6.36 28.54
C ILE A 779 -13.06 -6.13 27.83
N TYR A 780 -13.04 -5.89 26.51
CA TYR A 780 -14.25 -5.59 25.72
C TYR A 780 -15.28 -6.73 25.72
N GLN A 781 -14.86 -7.96 26.04
CA GLN A 781 -15.77 -9.11 26.09
C GLN A 781 -16.08 -9.52 27.52
N SER A 782 -15.09 -9.57 28.42
CA SER A 782 -15.28 -10.03 29.80
C SER A 782 -16.10 -9.04 30.63
N LEU A 783 -15.83 -7.73 30.54
CA LEU A 783 -16.49 -6.73 31.38
C LEU A 783 -17.99 -6.57 31.06
N PRO A 784 -18.42 -6.35 29.80
CA PRO A 784 -19.85 -6.21 29.51
C PRO A 784 -20.64 -7.49 29.81
N ARG A 785 -20.05 -8.67 29.55
CA ARG A 785 -20.72 -9.95 29.79
C ARG A 785 -20.85 -10.25 31.28
N MET A 786 -19.81 -9.98 32.08
CA MET A 786 -19.86 -10.09 33.53
C MET A 786 -20.95 -9.20 34.13
N LEU A 787 -21.02 -7.92 33.71
CA LEU A 787 -22.07 -7.01 34.13
C LEU A 787 -23.46 -7.51 33.73
N THR A 788 -23.62 -8.00 32.50
CA THR A 788 -24.90 -8.56 32.03
C THR A 788 -25.34 -9.74 32.91
N LEU A 789 -24.45 -10.69 33.18
CA LEU A 789 -24.75 -11.85 34.03
C LEU A 789 -25.04 -11.44 35.48
N TRP A 790 -24.35 -10.42 35.99
CA TRP A 790 -24.57 -9.89 37.33
C TRP A 790 -25.95 -9.24 37.47
N PHE A 791 -26.36 -8.41 36.50
CA PHE A 791 -27.68 -7.78 36.49
C PHE A 791 -28.81 -8.80 36.31
N LEU A 792 -28.66 -9.77 35.40
CA LEU A 792 -29.64 -10.84 35.23
C LEU A 792 -29.85 -11.66 36.51
N TYR A 793 -28.78 -11.91 37.26
CA TYR A 793 -28.89 -12.61 38.54
C TYR A 793 -29.60 -11.77 39.61
N ALA A 794 -29.34 -10.46 39.63
CA ALA A 794 -30.03 -9.55 40.54
C ALA A 794 -31.54 -9.51 40.26
N ASP A 795 -31.93 -9.50 38.98
CA ASP A 795 -33.35 -9.56 38.57
C ASP A 795 -33.99 -10.91 38.93
N GLU A 796 -33.32 -12.04 38.66
CA GLU A 796 -33.82 -13.39 38.99
C GLU A 796 -33.95 -13.62 40.52
N LEU A 797 -33.15 -12.94 41.34
CA LEU A 797 -33.31 -12.93 42.81
C LEU A 797 -34.51 -12.10 43.26
N GLN A 798 -34.83 -11.00 42.57
CA GLN A 798 -36.02 -10.20 42.86
C GLN A 798 -37.31 -10.94 42.47
N ASP A 799 -37.33 -11.62 41.32
CA ASP A 799 -38.48 -12.41 40.88
C ASP A 799 -38.77 -13.61 41.79
N ASN A 800 -37.74 -14.30 42.29
CA ASN A 800 -37.92 -15.37 43.29
C ASN A 800 -38.24 -14.85 44.70
N GLY A 801 -37.92 -13.59 44.99
CA GLY A 801 -38.23 -12.91 46.26
C GLY A 801 -39.65 -12.35 46.33
N GLY A 802 -40.36 -12.29 45.19
CA GLY A 802 -41.72 -11.73 45.08
C GLY A 802 -42.81 -12.47 45.85
N ASP A 803 -42.55 -13.70 46.32
CA ASP A 803 -43.53 -14.50 47.08
C ASP A 803 -43.28 -14.54 48.59
N ASN A 804 -42.32 -13.74 49.10
CA ASN A 804 -42.21 -13.47 50.54
C ASN A 804 -42.46 -11.99 50.82
N SER A 805 -43.75 -11.64 50.81
CA SER A 805 -44.24 -10.53 51.61
C SER A 805 -43.76 -10.69 53.07
N HIS A 806 -43.20 -9.61 53.61
CA HIS A 806 -42.77 -9.42 55.01
C HIS A 806 -41.52 -10.17 55.50
N LYS A 807 -40.35 -9.53 55.38
CA LYS A 807 -39.51 -9.00 56.49
C LYS A 807 -38.06 -8.80 56.04
N ARG A 808 -37.69 -7.56 55.70
CA ARG A 808 -36.75 -6.72 56.45
C ARG A 808 -36.55 -5.39 55.76
#